data_AF-A0A8B8MI69-F1
#
_entry.id   AF-A0A8B8MI69-F1
#
_cell.length_a   1.000
_cell.length_b   1.000
_cell.length_c   1.000
_cell.angle_alpha   90.00
_cell.angle_beta   90.00
_cell.angle_gamma   90.00
#
_symmetry.space_group_name_H-M   'P 1'
#
loop_
_entity.id
_entity.type
_entity.pdbx_description
1 polymer ?
#
loop_
_entity_poly.entity_id
_entity_poly.type
_entity_poly.pdbx_seq_one_letter_code
_entity_poly.pdbx_strand_id
1 'polypeptide(L)'
;MPELRSGMRRGRVQKESEPAKKDVKTRAAAAAVAKGRPRTRLTAKKLEEPGKPLIVISEEKKEERVGVMGDENGGVNANKAEDDANTSPFPDRVQVGGSPMYKVERKLGKGGFGQVFVGRRERATGPGATEVALKFEHRNSRGCKYGPPYEWQVYNTLGGSHGIPKVHYKGRQGEYYVMVMDMLGPSLWDVWNSSSQTMSAEIVSCIAVESLSILEKMHSRGYVHGDVKPENFLLGQPATAQEKKLFLVDLGLATKWKDSSSGQHVEYDQRPDMFRGTVRYASVHAHLGRTASRRDDLESLAYTLIFLQKGGLPWQGYQGDTKSFLVCQKKMVTSPEMLCCFCPLPFKQFLEIVVNMKFDEEPNYSKLISLFDGIIGPNPALRPINTDGAQKVGQKRGRLNIKEEDDSQPRKKVRLGVPATQWISVYNARLPMKQRYHYNVADTRLAQHIERGIADGLLISCVSSCSNLWALIMDAGTGFTSQVYKLSPFFLNKEWIMEQWDKNYYITSIGGADNGSSLVVMSKGTQYTQQSYKVSESFPFKWINKKWREGFYVTSMATAGSRWGVVMSRNAGFSDQVVELDFLYPSEGIHRRWDNGYRITATAATWDQSALILSIMRRQPVDETQETVRTSQFPSMHIKEKWSKNLYLAYLCYGRTVC
;
A
#
# COMPACT_ATOMS: atom_id res chain seq x y z
N MET A 1 -50.04 -24.91 4.54
CA MET A 1 -51.43 -24.51 4.84
C MET A 1 -51.75 -24.96 6.25
N PRO A 2 -52.58 -24.22 7.02
CA PRO A 2 -53.11 -22.85 6.81
C PRO A 2 -52.68 -21.94 8.02
N GLU A 3 -53.09 -20.69 8.27
CA GLU A 3 -54.02 -19.67 7.69
C GLU A 3 -53.24 -18.32 7.62
N LEU A 4 -53.46 -17.28 6.78
CA LEU A 4 -54.60 -16.66 6.08
C LEU A 4 -55.55 -15.74 6.88
N ARG A 5 -55.33 -14.42 6.78
CA ARG A 5 -56.31 -13.29 6.76
C ARG A 5 -55.58 -12.06 6.15
N SER A 6 -55.80 -11.59 4.92
CA SER A 6 -57.00 -11.12 4.20
C SER A 6 -57.45 -9.68 4.56
N GLY A 7 -57.43 -8.77 3.58
CA GLY A 7 -57.82 -7.36 3.73
C GLY A 7 -57.91 -6.62 2.38
N MET A 8 -59.13 -6.32 1.93
CA MET A 8 -59.48 -5.79 0.59
C MET A 8 -60.61 -4.74 0.78
N ARG A 9 -60.97 -3.81 -0.13
CA ARG A 9 -60.73 -3.60 -1.57
C ARG A 9 -61.14 -2.14 -1.92
N ARG A 10 -60.77 -1.63 -3.13
CA ARG A 10 -61.29 -0.39 -3.81
C ARG A 10 -60.65 0.95 -3.40
N GLY A 11 -60.47 1.96 -4.26
CA GLY A 11 -60.52 2.00 -5.74
C GLY A 11 -61.42 3.08 -6.38
N ARG A 12 -60.82 4.18 -6.90
CA ARG A 12 -61.30 5.11 -7.98
C ARG A 12 -60.16 6.13 -8.26
N VAL A 13 -59.47 6.14 -9.41
CA VAL A 13 -59.82 6.62 -10.78
C VAL A 13 -59.79 8.16 -10.94
N GLN A 14 -58.69 8.62 -11.58
CA GLN A 14 -58.49 9.72 -12.53
C GLN A 14 -59.15 11.11 -12.37
N LYS A 15 -58.30 12.14 -12.56
CA LYS A 15 -58.56 13.20 -13.54
C LYS A 15 -57.24 13.72 -14.14
N GLU A 16 -57.29 14.13 -15.40
CA GLU A 16 -56.15 14.61 -16.21
C GLU A 16 -55.96 16.13 -16.09
N SER A 17 -54.75 16.62 -16.37
CA SER A 17 -54.53 17.97 -16.92
C SER A 17 -53.17 18.08 -17.60
N GLU A 18 -53.15 18.60 -18.83
CA GLU A 18 -52.01 18.74 -19.74
C GLU A 18 -50.93 19.78 -19.33
N PRO A 19 -49.74 19.77 -19.97
CA PRO A 19 -48.58 20.55 -19.53
C PRO A 19 -48.54 22.00 -20.04
N ALA A 20 -48.08 22.92 -19.20
CA ALA A 20 -47.81 24.31 -19.56
C ALA A 20 -46.41 24.49 -20.19
N LYS A 21 -46.38 25.13 -21.37
CA LYS A 21 -45.18 25.58 -22.08
C LYS A 21 -44.50 26.77 -21.37
N LYS A 22 -43.20 26.97 -21.66
CA LYS A 22 -42.38 28.22 -21.74
C LYS A 22 -40.93 27.90 -21.30
N ASP A 23 -39.87 28.46 -21.88
CA ASP A 23 -39.69 29.20 -23.13
C ASP A 23 -38.23 29.01 -23.60
N VAL A 24 -38.02 28.95 -24.92
CA VAL A 24 -36.66 28.90 -25.50
C VAL A 24 -36.08 30.32 -25.58
N LYS A 25 -34.84 30.51 -25.13
CA LYS A 25 -34.02 31.69 -25.50
C LYS A 25 -32.69 31.28 -26.10
N THR A 26 -32.69 31.19 -27.42
CA THR A 26 -31.49 31.23 -28.26
C THR A 26 -30.83 32.61 -28.22
N ARG A 27 -29.49 32.64 -28.25
CA ARG A 27 -28.74 33.74 -28.86
C ARG A 27 -27.41 33.21 -29.39
N ALA A 28 -27.05 33.66 -30.60
CA ALA A 28 -25.88 33.21 -31.35
C ALA A 28 -25.02 34.42 -31.79
N ALA A 29 -23.85 34.11 -32.38
CA ALA A 29 -22.86 35.03 -32.94
C ALA A 29 -22.06 35.86 -31.90
N ALA A 30 -20.76 36.13 -32.09
CA ALA A 30 -20.04 36.32 -33.34
C ALA A 30 -18.55 35.89 -33.27
N ALA A 31 -17.95 35.71 -34.45
CA ALA A 31 -16.50 35.56 -34.62
C ALA A 31 -15.89 36.86 -35.20
N ALA A 32 -14.62 37.14 -34.89
CA ALA A 32 -13.86 38.23 -35.50
C ALA A 32 -12.39 37.82 -35.73
N VAL A 33 -11.79 38.35 -36.81
CA VAL A 33 -10.49 37.92 -37.37
C VAL A 33 -9.61 39.13 -37.70
N ALA A 34 -8.32 39.10 -37.32
CA ALA A 34 -7.24 39.88 -37.94
C ALA A 34 -5.87 39.22 -37.62
N LYS A 35 -5.11 38.70 -38.61
CA LYS A 35 -3.99 39.35 -39.34
C LYS A 35 -2.77 39.72 -38.46
N GLY A 36 -1.51 39.32 -38.73
CA GLY A 36 -0.97 38.28 -39.63
C GLY A 36 0.46 38.53 -40.17
N ARG A 37 1.18 37.45 -40.53
CA ARG A 37 2.34 37.36 -41.46
C ARG A 37 3.70 38.00 -41.04
N PRO A 38 4.85 37.67 -41.71
CA PRO A 38 5.00 36.98 -43.00
C PRO A 38 5.83 35.67 -43.04
N ARG A 39 5.85 35.06 -44.24
CA ARG A 39 6.62 33.88 -44.67
C ARG A 39 7.94 34.30 -45.33
N THR A 40 8.90 33.39 -45.39
CA THR A 40 9.76 33.20 -46.57
C THR A 40 9.57 31.80 -47.19
N ARG A 41 10.01 31.66 -48.43
CA ARG A 41 9.65 30.60 -49.41
C ARG A 41 10.87 29.69 -49.62
N LEU A 42 10.68 28.44 -50.07
CA LEU A 42 11.25 27.94 -51.34
C LEU A 42 10.85 26.49 -51.68
N THR A 43 10.38 26.33 -52.93
CA THR A 43 10.44 25.19 -53.87
C THR A 43 10.44 23.72 -53.41
N ALA A 44 9.59 22.93 -54.09
CA ALA A 44 9.62 21.48 -54.09
C ALA A 44 10.65 20.88 -55.07
N LYS A 45 11.14 19.68 -54.78
CA LYS A 45 11.56 18.67 -55.77
C LYS A 45 11.13 17.28 -55.28
N LYS A 46 10.71 16.44 -56.22
CA LYS A 46 10.28 15.05 -56.04
C LYS A 46 11.42 14.13 -56.46
N LEU A 47 11.78 13.13 -55.65
CA LEU A 47 12.65 11.99 -55.99
C LEU A 47 12.36 10.84 -55.01
N GLU A 48 12.85 9.64 -55.33
CA GLU A 48 12.27 8.35 -54.92
C GLU A 48 12.83 7.74 -53.61
N GLU A 49 12.24 6.59 -53.21
CA GLU A 49 12.52 5.77 -52.00
C GLU A 49 13.91 5.07 -52.01
N PRO A 50 14.31 4.21 -51.03
CA PRO A 50 13.69 3.85 -49.73
C PRO A 50 14.63 3.88 -48.49
N GLY A 51 14.03 3.76 -47.30
CA GLY A 51 14.56 2.94 -46.20
C GLY A 51 15.50 3.57 -45.15
N LYS A 52 15.05 3.57 -43.88
CA LYS A 52 15.88 3.34 -42.67
C LYS A 52 15.01 3.00 -41.45
N PRO A 53 15.49 2.16 -40.51
CA PRO A 53 14.63 1.54 -39.49
C PRO A 53 14.42 2.40 -38.22
N LEU A 54 13.36 2.08 -37.49
CA LEU A 54 13.05 2.65 -36.18
C LEU A 54 14.06 2.21 -35.11
N ILE A 55 14.56 3.18 -34.34
CA ILE A 55 15.53 2.95 -33.26
C ILE A 55 14.84 2.32 -32.05
N VAL A 56 15.34 1.15 -31.62
CA VAL A 56 14.99 0.52 -30.35
C VAL A 56 16.12 0.81 -29.35
N ILE A 57 15.78 1.41 -28.21
CA ILE A 57 16.74 1.61 -27.11
C ILE A 57 16.62 0.44 -26.14
N SER A 58 17.69 -0.35 -26.03
CA SER A 58 17.91 -1.33 -24.97
C SER A 58 19.22 -0.99 -24.28
N GLU A 59 19.17 -0.62 -23.00
CA GLU A 59 20.36 -0.23 -22.24
C GLU A 59 21.19 -1.45 -21.81
N GLU A 60 22.50 -1.36 -21.99
CA GLU A 60 23.47 -2.42 -21.67
C GLU A 60 23.85 -2.41 -20.18
N LYS A 61 24.26 -3.58 -19.68
CA LYS A 61 24.82 -3.73 -18.33
C LYS A 61 26.22 -3.13 -18.28
N LYS A 62 26.56 -2.45 -17.18
CA LYS A 62 27.95 -2.28 -16.73
C LYS A 62 28.22 -3.10 -15.48
N GLU A 63 29.37 -3.77 -15.48
CA GLU A 63 29.97 -4.40 -14.29
C GLU A 63 30.85 -3.38 -13.57
N GLU A 64 30.85 -3.35 -12.24
CA GLU A 64 31.85 -2.66 -11.44
C GLU A 64 32.35 -3.54 -10.27
N ARG A 65 33.59 -3.28 -9.86
CA ARG A 65 34.42 -4.19 -9.04
C ARG A 65 34.24 -3.96 -7.54
N VAL A 66 34.50 -5.02 -6.77
CA VAL A 66 34.44 -5.04 -5.31
C VAL A 66 35.62 -4.27 -4.67
N GLY A 67 35.30 -3.43 -3.68
CA GLY A 67 36.23 -2.83 -2.72
C GLY A 67 35.63 -2.92 -1.30
N VAL A 68 36.47 -3.00 -0.27
CA VAL A 68 36.09 -3.49 1.08
C VAL A 68 36.15 -2.38 2.16
N MET A 69 35.28 -2.54 3.19
CA MET A 69 35.22 -1.85 4.50
C MET A 69 34.55 -0.47 4.64
N GLY A 70 33.70 -0.34 5.67
CA GLY A 70 33.17 0.92 6.21
C GLY A 70 31.67 0.90 6.56
N ASP A 71 31.30 0.49 7.77
CA ASP A 71 29.90 0.52 8.26
C ASP A 71 29.46 1.92 8.69
N GLU A 72 28.43 2.50 8.07
CA GLU A 72 27.62 3.57 8.68
C GLU A 72 26.11 3.45 8.37
N ASN A 73 25.29 3.75 9.39
CA ASN A 73 23.85 3.56 9.38
C ASN A 73 23.08 4.78 8.83
N GLY A 74 22.39 4.62 7.71
CA GLY A 74 21.38 5.58 7.26
C GLY A 74 20.74 5.18 5.94
N GLY A 75 19.43 4.95 5.92
CA GLY A 75 18.70 4.63 4.68
C GLY A 75 18.57 5.86 3.78
N VAL A 76 19.58 6.11 2.97
CA VAL A 76 19.62 7.20 1.99
C VAL A 76 18.78 6.85 0.77
N ASN A 77 17.80 7.69 0.41
CA ASN A 77 17.25 7.68 -0.95
C ASN A 77 18.37 8.07 -1.93
N ALA A 78 18.62 7.26 -2.95
CA ALA A 78 19.55 7.57 -4.03
C ALA A 78 19.12 8.87 -4.74
N ASN A 79 19.71 9.98 -4.29
CA ASN A 79 19.67 11.36 -4.80
C ASN A 79 20.62 12.27 -3.98
N LYS A 80 21.65 11.69 -3.32
CA LYS A 80 22.39 12.33 -2.20
C LYS A 80 23.56 13.23 -2.63
N ALA A 81 23.62 13.65 -3.89
CA ALA A 81 24.76 14.39 -4.46
C ALA A 81 24.39 15.75 -5.10
N GLU A 82 23.10 16.09 -5.25
CA GLU A 82 22.69 17.33 -5.93
C GLU A 82 22.03 18.39 -5.03
N ASP A 83 21.49 18.02 -3.86
CA ASP A 83 20.67 18.94 -3.04
C ASP A 83 21.47 19.84 -2.05
N ASP A 84 22.64 19.43 -1.55
CA ASP A 84 23.38 20.20 -0.53
C ASP A 84 24.29 21.32 -1.13
N ALA A 85 24.35 21.48 -2.47
CA ALA A 85 25.24 22.42 -3.15
C ALA A 85 24.62 23.79 -3.53
N ASN A 86 23.31 24.00 -3.31
CA ASN A 86 22.62 25.23 -3.79
C ASN A 86 21.50 25.75 -2.85
N THR A 87 21.48 25.36 -1.58
CA THR A 87 20.56 25.94 -0.58
C THR A 87 21.04 27.31 -0.10
N SER A 88 20.13 28.29 -0.13
CA SER A 88 20.35 29.60 0.49
C SER A 88 20.60 29.46 2.00
N PRO A 89 21.49 30.26 2.61
CA PRO A 89 21.80 30.15 4.03
C PRO A 89 20.55 30.35 4.90
N PHE A 90 20.49 29.64 6.03
CA PHE A 90 19.44 29.87 7.02
C PHE A 90 19.56 31.30 7.59
N PRO A 91 18.44 31.99 7.86
CA PRO A 91 18.48 33.35 8.39
C PRO A 91 18.95 33.35 9.85
N ASP A 92 19.90 34.23 10.20
CA ASP A 92 20.41 34.36 11.58
C ASP A 92 19.35 34.77 12.61
N ARG A 93 18.25 35.39 12.14
CA ARG A 93 17.12 35.80 12.97
C ARG A 93 15.79 35.46 12.30
N VAL A 94 14.82 35.02 13.07
CA VAL A 94 13.47 34.68 12.63
C VAL A 94 12.44 35.61 13.24
N GLN A 95 11.56 36.12 12.38
CA GLN A 95 10.30 36.76 12.79
C GLN A 95 9.18 36.39 11.80
N VAL A 96 8.20 35.61 12.25
CA VAL A 96 7.12 35.08 11.39
C VAL A 96 5.76 35.14 12.09
N GLY A 97 4.70 35.44 11.34
CA GLY A 97 3.32 35.35 11.86
C GLY A 97 3.04 36.21 13.10
N GLY A 98 3.72 37.36 13.24
CA GLY A 98 3.60 38.25 14.41
C GLY A 98 4.44 37.82 15.62
N SER A 99 5.38 36.88 15.46
CA SER A 99 6.24 36.43 16.55
C SER A 99 7.17 37.51 17.12
N PRO A 100 7.71 37.31 18.33
CA PRO A 100 8.97 37.94 18.74
C PRO A 100 10.10 37.67 17.74
N MET A 101 11.16 38.49 17.82
CA MET A 101 12.42 38.21 17.12
C MET A 101 13.19 37.11 17.87
N TYR A 102 13.49 36.02 17.17
CA TYR A 102 14.32 34.92 17.67
C TYR A 102 15.65 34.89 16.93
N LYS A 103 16.77 34.90 17.67
CA LYS A 103 18.07 34.56 17.11
C LYS A 103 18.13 33.05 16.89
N VAL A 104 18.58 32.62 15.71
CA VAL A 104 18.83 31.21 15.41
C VAL A 104 20.18 30.83 16.03
N GLU A 105 20.18 29.75 16.80
CA GLU A 105 21.37 29.21 17.44
C GLU A 105 21.68 27.79 16.90
N ARG A 106 22.17 26.89 17.75
CA ARG A 106 22.58 25.54 17.35
C ARG A 106 21.44 24.74 16.71
N LYS A 107 21.82 23.89 15.76
CA LYS A 107 20.93 22.88 15.16
C LYS A 107 20.54 21.82 16.20
N LEU A 108 19.29 21.39 16.14
CA LEU A 108 18.71 20.29 16.92
C LEU A 108 18.60 19.00 16.10
N GLY A 109 18.26 19.10 14.80
CA GLY A 109 18.15 17.91 13.94
C GLY A 109 17.92 18.23 12.46
N LYS A 110 17.99 17.20 11.61
CA LYS A 110 17.58 17.20 10.19
C LYS A 110 16.56 16.07 10.02
N GLY A 111 15.31 16.43 9.77
CA GLY A 111 14.24 15.47 9.43
C GLY A 111 14.20 15.17 7.94
N GLY A 112 13.22 14.38 7.49
CA GLY A 112 13.08 14.02 6.07
C GLY A 112 12.70 15.18 5.13
N PHE A 113 12.13 16.27 5.68
CA PHE A 113 11.60 17.40 4.92
C PHE A 113 12.25 18.75 5.27
N GLY A 114 12.87 18.88 6.45
CA GLY A 114 13.35 20.15 6.97
C GLY A 114 14.39 20.02 8.08
N GLN A 115 14.87 21.15 8.60
CA GLN A 115 15.88 21.24 9.66
C GLN A 115 15.33 21.97 10.87
N VAL A 116 15.71 21.55 12.07
CA VAL A 116 15.24 22.14 13.34
C VAL A 116 16.41 22.74 14.09
N PHE A 117 16.24 23.95 14.62
CA PHE A 117 17.24 24.71 15.38
C PHE A 117 16.67 25.23 16.69
N VAL A 118 17.54 25.57 17.65
CA VAL A 118 17.15 26.41 18.80
C VAL A 118 16.94 27.84 18.31
N GLY A 119 15.81 28.43 18.69
CA GLY A 119 15.58 29.87 18.60
C GLY A 119 15.60 30.49 20.00
N ARG A 120 16.42 31.53 20.21
CA ARG A 120 16.44 32.28 21.46
C ARG A 120 15.85 33.67 21.29
N ARG A 121 14.87 34.04 22.12
CA ARG A 121 14.17 35.33 22.05
C ARG A 121 15.11 36.48 22.42
N GLU A 122 15.28 37.45 21.53
CA GLU A 122 16.27 38.54 21.75
C GLU A 122 15.84 39.56 22.82
N ARG A 123 14.54 39.73 23.05
CA ARG A 123 13.99 40.64 24.06
C ARG A 123 13.08 39.87 25.02
N ALA A 124 13.58 39.60 26.22
CA ALA A 124 12.89 38.86 27.27
C ALA A 124 11.77 39.64 28.00
N THR A 125 11.39 40.82 27.49
CA THR A 125 10.29 41.62 28.05
C THR A 125 8.94 41.11 27.53
N GLY A 126 8.05 40.74 28.48
CA GLY A 126 6.69 40.24 28.22
C GLY A 126 6.58 38.70 28.19
N PRO A 127 5.36 38.16 28.30
CA PRO A 127 5.12 36.71 28.42
C PRO A 127 5.58 35.93 27.17
N GLY A 128 5.94 34.66 27.37
CA GLY A 128 6.35 33.71 26.33
C GLY A 128 7.72 33.08 26.57
N ALA A 129 7.97 31.90 26.00
CA ALA A 129 9.20 31.14 26.21
C ALA A 129 10.45 31.87 25.70
N THR A 130 11.54 31.76 26.47
CA THR A 130 12.88 32.29 26.12
C THR A 130 13.53 31.50 24.99
N GLU A 131 13.32 30.19 24.97
CA GLU A 131 13.81 29.27 23.94
C GLU A 131 12.65 28.54 23.27
N VAL A 132 12.76 28.32 21.97
CA VAL A 132 11.77 27.68 21.10
C VAL A 132 12.46 26.76 20.10
N ALA A 133 11.74 25.77 19.58
CA ALA A 133 12.19 25.01 18.42
C ALA A 133 11.79 25.73 17.12
N LEU A 134 12.74 25.99 16.23
CA LEU A 134 12.54 26.60 14.91
C LEU A 134 12.69 25.52 13.83
N LYS A 135 11.58 25.07 13.23
CA LYS A 135 11.59 24.11 12.10
C LYS A 135 11.50 24.88 10.79
N PHE A 136 12.49 24.69 9.92
CA PHE A 136 12.60 25.28 8.59
C PHE A 136 12.42 24.22 7.51
N GLU A 137 11.53 24.47 6.54
CA GLU A 137 11.43 23.71 5.29
C GLU A 137 11.60 24.67 4.11
N HIS A 138 12.48 24.32 3.17
CA HIS A 138 12.77 25.16 2.00
C HIS A 138 11.60 25.09 1.00
N ARG A 139 11.29 26.20 0.31
CA ARG A 139 10.15 26.26 -0.62
C ARG A 139 10.19 25.22 -1.75
N ASN A 140 11.38 24.76 -2.14
CA ASN A 140 11.58 23.73 -3.17
C ASN A 140 11.50 22.29 -2.62
N SER A 141 11.38 22.09 -1.29
CA SER A 141 11.22 20.76 -0.68
C SER A 141 10.01 20.03 -1.24
N ARG A 142 10.07 18.68 -1.26
CA ARG A 142 9.01 17.85 -1.84
C ARG A 142 7.62 18.09 -1.22
N GLY A 143 7.56 18.50 0.05
CA GLY A 143 6.32 18.84 0.78
C GLY A 143 5.73 20.22 0.45
N CYS A 144 6.49 21.09 -0.23
CA CYS A 144 6.18 22.52 -0.43
C CYS A 144 5.76 22.92 -1.85
N LYS A 145 5.65 21.97 -2.79
CA LYS A 145 5.40 22.25 -4.22
C LYS A 145 4.12 23.06 -4.51
N TYR A 146 3.15 23.05 -3.61
CA TYR A 146 1.85 23.71 -3.77
C TYR A 146 1.53 24.72 -2.65
N GLY A 147 2.54 25.17 -1.90
CA GLY A 147 2.38 26.11 -0.78
C GLY A 147 3.08 25.63 0.49
N PRO A 148 2.61 26.05 1.68
CA PRO A 148 3.17 25.60 2.96
C PRO A 148 3.07 24.07 3.15
N PRO A 149 3.96 23.48 3.98
CA PRO A 149 3.95 22.04 4.24
C PRO A 149 2.59 21.54 4.76
N TYR A 150 2.17 20.36 4.32
CA TYR A 150 0.93 19.72 4.81
C TYR A 150 0.91 19.55 6.35
N GLU A 151 2.08 19.34 6.95
CA GLU A 151 2.30 19.29 8.41
C GLU A 151 1.66 20.48 9.15
N TRP A 152 1.65 21.68 8.55
CA TRP A 152 1.05 22.89 9.13
C TRP A 152 -0.47 22.77 9.31
N GLN A 153 -1.15 21.99 8.47
CA GLN A 153 -2.59 21.72 8.56
C GLN A 153 -2.87 20.67 9.64
N VAL A 154 -1.97 19.68 9.78
CA VAL A 154 -2.05 18.67 10.84
C VAL A 154 -1.88 19.32 12.21
N TYR A 155 -0.88 20.18 12.41
CA TYR A 155 -0.72 20.94 13.66
C TYR A 155 -1.85 21.93 13.94
N ASN A 156 -2.54 22.48 12.94
CA ASN A 156 -3.77 23.26 13.19
C ASN A 156 -4.88 22.40 13.83
N THR A 157 -4.92 21.10 13.53
CA THR A 157 -5.95 20.19 14.04
C THR A 157 -5.53 19.47 15.33
N LEU A 158 -4.23 19.24 15.51
CA LEU A 158 -3.67 18.44 16.61
C LEU A 158 -2.88 19.25 17.66
N GLY A 159 -2.36 20.43 17.34
CA GLY A 159 -1.44 21.18 18.21
C GLY A 159 -2.02 21.47 19.60
N GLY A 160 -1.24 21.18 20.64
CA GLY A 160 -1.72 21.29 22.03
C GLY A 160 -2.68 20.17 22.47
N SER A 161 -2.93 19.16 21.65
CA SER A 161 -3.50 17.89 22.13
C SER A 161 -2.52 17.21 23.08
N HIS A 162 -3.02 16.28 23.89
CA HIS A 162 -2.19 15.47 24.77
C HIS A 162 -1.07 14.78 23.98
N GLY A 163 0.18 15.03 24.38
CA GLY A 163 1.39 14.54 23.73
C GLY A 163 1.77 15.17 22.40
N ILE A 164 1.11 16.23 21.93
CA ILE A 164 1.49 16.92 20.68
C ILE A 164 2.00 18.33 21.01
N PRO A 165 3.23 18.72 20.62
CA PRO A 165 3.75 20.06 20.90
C PRO A 165 2.91 21.15 20.22
N LYS A 166 2.88 22.33 20.83
CA LYS A 166 2.22 23.50 20.30
C LYS A 166 3.09 24.18 19.24
N VAL A 167 2.48 24.54 18.12
CA VAL A 167 3.03 25.55 17.20
C VAL A 167 2.54 26.91 17.69
N HIS A 168 3.46 27.80 18.08
CA HIS A 168 3.15 29.15 18.54
C HIS A 168 2.92 30.11 17.37
N TYR A 169 3.83 30.07 16.39
CA TYR A 169 3.82 30.93 15.22
C TYR A 169 4.25 30.13 13.99
N LYS A 170 3.80 30.55 12.82
CA LYS A 170 4.28 30.03 11.55
C LYS A 170 4.14 31.06 10.45
N GLY A 171 5.03 31.01 9.48
CA GLY A 171 5.03 31.93 8.34
C GLY A 171 6.20 31.66 7.40
N ARG A 172 6.28 32.44 6.33
CA ARG A 172 7.39 32.37 5.38
C ARG A 172 8.38 33.49 5.68
N GLN A 173 9.66 33.18 5.68
CA GLN A 173 10.74 34.16 5.73
C GLN A 173 11.80 33.80 4.69
N GLY A 174 12.00 34.70 3.72
CA GLY A 174 12.78 34.41 2.52
C GLY A 174 12.28 33.16 1.80
N GLU A 175 13.20 32.22 1.59
CA GLU A 175 12.98 30.96 0.88
C GLU A 175 12.44 29.82 1.76
N TYR A 176 12.21 30.08 3.06
CA TYR A 176 11.84 29.06 4.04
C TYR A 176 10.43 29.26 4.59
N TYR A 177 9.69 28.17 4.69
CA TYR A 177 8.55 28.03 5.58
C TYR A 177 9.08 27.70 6.99
N VAL A 178 8.68 28.49 7.98
CA VAL A 178 9.17 28.38 9.36
C VAL A 178 8.02 28.13 10.33
N MET A 179 8.19 27.17 11.24
CA MET A 179 7.35 26.99 12.43
C MET A 179 8.16 27.29 13.69
N VAL A 180 7.55 28.04 14.60
CA VAL A 180 8.05 28.31 15.96
C VAL A 180 7.23 27.46 16.92
N MET A 181 7.88 26.56 17.66
CA MET A 181 7.24 25.48 18.41
C MET A 181 7.76 25.39 19.85
N ASP A 182 7.03 24.68 20.72
CA ASP A 182 7.50 24.30 22.05
C ASP A 182 8.92 23.70 21.95
N MET A 183 9.83 24.16 22.80
CA MET A 183 11.14 23.53 22.96
C MET A 183 10.99 22.27 23.82
N LEU A 184 11.58 21.16 23.40
CA LEU A 184 11.49 19.85 24.07
C LEU A 184 12.87 19.34 24.52
N GLY A 185 12.87 18.25 25.28
CA GLY A 185 14.06 17.53 25.74
C GLY A 185 14.57 16.48 24.73
N PRO A 186 15.37 15.50 25.19
CA PRO A 186 15.93 14.46 24.34
C PRO A 186 14.85 13.53 23.77
N SER A 187 15.14 12.92 22.62
CA SER A 187 14.32 11.84 22.05
C SER A 187 14.57 10.51 22.78
N LEU A 188 13.63 9.55 22.66
CA LEU A 188 13.85 8.20 23.18
C LEU A 188 15.06 7.52 22.51
N TRP A 189 15.40 7.91 21.27
CA TRP A 189 16.63 7.49 20.61
C TRP A 189 17.89 8.00 21.33
N ASP A 190 17.90 9.26 21.76
CA ASP A 190 19.03 9.85 22.49
C ASP A 190 19.18 9.20 23.87
N VAL A 191 18.06 9.03 24.59
CA VAL A 191 18.04 8.35 25.90
C VAL A 191 18.52 6.90 25.76
N TRP A 192 18.06 6.16 24.75
CA TRP A 192 18.48 4.78 24.48
C TRP A 192 19.98 4.67 24.17
N ASN A 193 20.54 5.57 23.36
CA ASN A 193 21.98 5.60 23.09
C ASN A 193 22.80 5.91 24.35
N SER A 194 22.31 6.80 25.23
CA SER A 194 22.97 7.09 26.52
C SER A 194 22.84 5.96 27.55
N SER A 195 21.88 5.04 27.36
CA SER A 195 21.54 3.96 28.31
C SER A 195 22.13 2.60 27.89
N SER A 196 23.36 2.58 27.40
CA SER A 196 24.03 1.35 26.91
C SER A 196 23.20 0.57 25.87
N GLN A 197 22.40 1.28 25.05
CA GLN A 197 21.61 0.70 23.96
C GLN A 197 20.55 -0.33 24.39
N THR A 198 20.05 -0.24 25.63
CA THR A 198 18.88 -0.98 26.12
C THR A 198 18.05 -0.14 27.09
N MET A 199 16.81 -0.55 27.37
CA MET A 199 15.95 0.05 28.40
C MET A 199 15.26 -1.05 29.22
N SER A 200 15.04 -0.79 30.51
CA SER A 200 14.35 -1.72 31.40
C SER A 200 12.88 -1.91 31.00
N ALA A 201 12.32 -3.09 31.32
CA ALA A 201 10.91 -3.40 31.05
C ALA A 201 9.95 -2.36 31.64
N GLU A 202 10.26 -1.80 32.81
CA GLU A 202 9.45 -0.77 33.47
C GLU A 202 9.44 0.56 32.70
N ILE A 203 10.62 1.05 32.26
CA ILE A 203 10.73 2.27 31.45
C ILE A 203 9.96 2.10 30.14
N VAL A 204 10.18 0.98 29.43
CA VAL A 204 9.51 0.73 28.14
C VAL A 204 8.01 0.52 28.32
N SER A 205 7.54 -0.04 29.43
CA SER A 205 6.11 -0.16 29.74
C SER A 205 5.47 1.21 30.00
N CYS A 206 6.13 2.12 30.72
CA CYS A 206 5.64 3.49 30.89
C CYS A 206 5.59 4.24 29.54
N ILE A 207 6.61 4.05 28.69
CA ILE A 207 6.62 4.58 27.32
C ILE A 207 5.44 4.02 26.51
N ALA A 208 5.16 2.71 26.60
CA ALA A 208 4.05 2.08 25.89
C ALA A 208 2.70 2.70 26.26
N VAL A 209 2.43 2.85 27.56
CA VAL A 209 1.17 3.38 28.10
C VAL A 209 0.94 4.83 27.70
N GLU A 210 1.95 5.70 27.82
CA GLU A 210 1.81 7.10 27.40
C GLU A 210 1.73 7.20 25.86
N SER A 211 2.55 6.45 25.10
CA SER A 211 2.50 6.43 23.62
C SER A 211 1.14 5.99 23.08
N LEU A 212 0.52 4.98 23.68
CA LEU A 212 -0.84 4.54 23.36
C LEU A 212 -1.87 5.64 23.60
N SER A 213 -1.73 6.40 24.70
CA SER A 213 -2.62 7.53 25.04
C SER A 213 -2.47 8.70 24.06
N ILE A 214 -1.25 8.97 23.58
CA ILE A 214 -0.96 9.99 22.56
C ILE A 214 -1.53 9.57 21.19
N LEU A 215 -1.30 8.32 20.78
CA LEU A 215 -1.83 7.78 19.52
C LEU A 215 -3.37 7.72 19.55
N GLU A 216 -4.00 7.27 20.63
CA GLU A 216 -5.47 7.37 20.80
C GLU A 216 -5.95 8.80 20.57
N LYS A 217 -5.25 9.79 21.15
CA LYS A 217 -5.67 11.18 21.02
C LYS A 217 -5.56 11.68 19.57
N MET A 218 -4.46 11.36 18.89
CA MET A 218 -4.26 11.67 17.47
C MET A 218 -5.31 10.98 16.58
N HIS A 219 -5.55 9.69 16.83
CA HIS A 219 -6.52 8.89 16.08
C HIS A 219 -7.94 9.39 16.30
N SER A 220 -8.32 9.81 17.51
CA SER A 220 -9.64 10.41 17.79
C SER A 220 -9.93 11.64 16.91
N ARG A 221 -8.89 12.42 16.59
CA ARG A 221 -8.92 13.60 15.70
C ARG A 221 -8.85 13.25 14.21
N GLY A 222 -8.79 11.96 13.84
CA GLY A 222 -8.90 11.47 12.48
C GLY A 222 -7.59 11.31 11.71
N TYR A 223 -6.46 11.43 12.40
CA TYR A 223 -5.12 11.31 11.80
C TYR A 223 -4.40 10.06 12.31
N VAL A 224 -3.57 9.47 11.45
CA VAL A 224 -2.51 8.51 11.77
C VAL A 224 -1.16 9.21 11.59
N HIS A 225 -0.14 8.80 12.33
CA HIS A 225 1.20 9.38 12.33
C HIS A 225 2.04 8.93 11.13
N GLY A 226 2.06 7.64 10.83
CA GLY A 226 2.76 7.06 9.68
C GLY A 226 4.28 6.93 9.81
N ASP A 227 4.87 7.41 10.90
CA ASP A 227 6.30 7.30 11.20
C ASP A 227 6.60 7.20 12.71
N VAL A 228 5.93 6.26 13.38
CA VAL A 228 6.15 5.97 14.81
C VAL A 228 7.51 5.31 15.02
N LYS A 229 8.39 5.94 15.79
CA LYS A 229 9.78 5.51 16.05
C LYS A 229 10.41 6.24 17.25
N PRO A 230 11.52 5.74 17.84
CA PRO A 230 12.18 6.37 19.00
C PRO A 230 12.59 7.84 18.77
N GLU A 231 13.02 8.19 17.56
CA GLU A 231 13.48 9.54 17.20
C GLU A 231 12.35 10.59 17.21
N ASN A 232 11.09 10.16 17.01
CA ASN A 232 9.92 11.03 16.97
C ASN A 232 9.18 11.13 18.31
N PHE A 233 9.61 10.38 19.33
CA PHE A 233 9.12 10.52 20.70
C PHE A 233 10.14 11.28 21.55
N LEU A 234 9.79 12.47 22.04
CA LEU A 234 10.64 13.33 22.84
C LEU A 234 10.10 13.50 24.26
N LEU A 235 11.02 13.65 25.21
CA LEU A 235 10.70 14.06 26.57
C LEU A 235 10.46 15.58 26.64
N GLY A 236 9.81 16.05 27.71
CA GLY A 236 9.81 17.48 28.02
C GLY A 236 11.20 17.99 28.42
N GLN A 237 11.35 19.31 28.54
CA GLN A 237 12.65 19.90 28.88
C GLN A 237 13.15 19.40 30.25
N PRO A 238 14.44 19.02 30.39
CA PRO A 238 15.04 18.66 31.67
C PRO A 238 14.89 19.76 32.73
N ALA A 239 14.84 19.39 34.00
CA ALA A 239 14.64 20.30 35.13
C ALA A 239 13.35 21.16 35.04
N THR A 240 12.32 20.66 34.34
CA THR A 240 10.98 21.27 34.33
C THR A 240 9.93 20.28 34.81
N ALA A 241 8.75 20.77 35.23
CA ALA A 241 7.62 19.91 35.58
C ALA A 241 7.10 19.02 34.42
N GLN A 242 7.62 19.20 33.19
CA GLN A 242 7.29 18.37 32.03
C GLN A 242 8.40 17.37 31.65
N GLU A 243 9.52 17.32 32.36
CA GLU A 243 10.67 16.44 32.07
C GLU A 243 10.28 14.98 31.82
N LYS A 244 9.42 14.41 32.68
CA LYS A 244 8.94 13.02 32.55
C LYS A 244 7.82 12.83 31.52
N LYS A 245 7.34 13.88 30.85
CA LYS A 245 6.19 13.82 29.92
C LYS A 245 6.66 13.50 28.50
N LEU A 246 5.94 12.60 27.83
CA LEU A 246 6.25 12.20 26.45
C LEU A 246 5.49 13.07 25.43
N PHE A 247 6.11 13.30 24.28
CA PHE A 247 5.57 14.04 23.14
C PHE A 247 5.89 13.32 21.84
N LEU A 248 4.93 13.29 20.91
CA LEU A 248 5.10 12.79 19.55
C LEU A 248 5.26 13.97 18.57
N VAL A 249 6.31 13.94 17.76
CA VAL A 249 6.72 15.03 16.86
C VAL A 249 6.91 14.56 15.41
N ASP A 250 7.13 15.51 14.50
CA ASP A 250 7.30 15.31 13.04
C ASP A 250 6.06 14.71 12.34
N LEU A 251 5.00 15.51 12.24
CA LEU A 251 3.73 15.12 11.63
C LEU A 251 3.76 15.19 10.09
N GLY A 252 4.94 15.24 9.48
CA GLY A 252 5.14 15.41 8.04
C GLY A 252 4.65 14.23 7.18
N LEU A 253 4.55 13.03 7.77
CA LEU A 253 4.01 11.82 7.13
C LEU A 253 2.57 11.49 7.55
N ALA A 254 1.97 12.28 8.45
CA ALA A 254 0.64 12.01 8.97
C ALA A 254 -0.43 12.05 7.87
N THR A 255 -1.39 11.14 7.91
CA THR A 255 -2.51 11.09 6.95
C THR A 255 -3.85 10.96 7.66
N LYS A 256 -4.94 11.33 6.99
CA LYS A 256 -6.29 11.06 7.52
C LYS A 256 -6.63 9.59 7.38
N TRP A 257 -7.20 8.98 8.41
CA TRP A 257 -7.78 7.62 8.36
C TRP A 257 -9.31 7.63 8.32
N LYS A 258 -9.94 8.76 8.66
CA LYS A 258 -11.37 9.01 8.44
C LYS A 258 -11.59 10.33 7.71
N ASP A 259 -12.63 10.37 6.88
CA ASP A 259 -13.11 11.61 6.30
C ASP A 259 -13.68 12.53 7.40
N SER A 260 -13.46 13.83 7.23
CA SER A 260 -13.84 14.84 8.21
C SER A 260 -15.29 15.32 8.07
N SER A 261 -15.95 15.06 6.94
CA SER A 261 -17.33 15.49 6.68
C SER A 261 -18.36 14.41 7.02
N SER A 262 -18.08 13.16 6.65
CA SER A 262 -18.94 12.00 6.84
C SER A 262 -18.60 11.18 8.08
N GLY A 263 -17.40 11.36 8.65
CA GLY A 263 -16.87 10.56 9.75
C GLY A 263 -16.49 9.12 9.36
N GLN A 264 -16.71 8.72 8.11
CA GLN A 264 -16.44 7.37 7.61
C GLN A 264 -14.94 7.09 7.48
N HIS A 265 -14.58 5.80 7.55
CA HIS A 265 -13.21 5.37 7.29
C HIS A 265 -12.81 5.70 5.85
N VAL A 266 -11.53 6.04 5.61
CA VAL A 266 -11.03 6.20 4.24
C VAL A 266 -11.08 4.87 3.50
N GLU A 267 -11.31 4.93 2.19
CA GLU A 267 -11.32 3.76 1.32
C GLU A 267 -9.96 3.03 1.33
N TYR A 268 -10.01 1.71 1.16
CA TYR A 268 -8.81 0.88 1.06
C TYR A 268 -8.26 0.91 -0.37
N ASP A 269 -7.02 1.38 -0.51
CA ASP A 269 -6.22 1.24 -1.73
C ASP A 269 -4.83 0.65 -1.44
N GLN A 270 -4.22 0.03 -2.46
CA GLN A 270 -2.85 -0.49 -2.43
C GLN A 270 -2.04 0.03 -3.62
N ARG A 271 -0.88 0.63 -3.31
CA ARG A 271 0.09 1.16 -4.29
C ARG A 271 1.48 0.63 -3.96
N PRO A 272 1.87 -0.55 -4.47
CA PRO A 272 3.13 -1.22 -4.09
C PRO A 272 4.43 -0.43 -4.31
N ASP A 273 4.41 0.66 -5.07
CA ASP A 273 5.55 1.56 -5.25
C ASP A 273 5.62 2.74 -4.25
N MET A 274 4.61 2.90 -3.38
CA MET A 274 4.45 4.02 -2.45
C MET A 274 4.69 3.61 -0.98
N PHE A 275 5.93 3.24 -0.65
CA PHE A 275 6.36 3.09 0.74
C PHE A 275 6.44 4.45 1.46
N ARG A 276 6.10 4.48 2.76
CA ARG A 276 6.25 5.64 3.66
C ARG A 276 6.69 5.19 5.06
N GLY A 277 7.30 6.11 5.80
CA GLY A 277 7.80 5.88 7.16
C GLY A 277 9.20 5.28 7.20
N THR A 278 9.69 5.00 8.40
CA THR A 278 11.04 4.47 8.65
C THR A 278 11.06 2.94 8.54
N VAL A 279 11.75 2.39 7.52
CA VAL A 279 11.84 0.95 7.20
C VAL A 279 11.97 0.03 8.41
N ARG A 280 12.79 0.40 9.42
CA ARG A 280 13.01 -0.42 10.63
C ARG A 280 11.70 -0.64 11.41
N TYR A 281 10.85 0.38 11.52
CA TYR A 281 9.68 0.40 12.40
C TYR A 281 8.33 0.38 11.66
N ALA A 282 8.28 0.72 10.37
CA ALA A 282 7.03 0.75 9.59
C ALA A 282 6.26 -0.59 9.60
N SER A 283 4.93 -0.55 9.55
CA SER A 283 4.09 -1.75 9.45
C SER A 283 4.36 -2.55 8.17
N VAL A 284 4.06 -3.85 8.18
CA VAL A 284 4.03 -4.68 6.96
C VAL A 284 3.09 -4.08 5.90
N HIS A 285 1.98 -3.48 6.32
CA HIS A 285 1.03 -2.83 5.41
C HIS A 285 1.63 -1.60 4.72
N ALA A 286 2.42 -0.78 5.42
CA ALA A 286 3.15 0.34 4.83
C ALA A 286 4.21 -0.15 3.82
N HIS A 287 4.92 -1.25 4.11
CA HIS A 287 5.84 -1.91 3.16
C HIS A 287 5.13 -2.40 1.89
N LEU A 288 3.90 -2.92 2.03
CA LEU A 288 3.05 -3.33 0.92
C LEU A 288 2.39 -2.14 0.18
N GLY A 289 2.63 -0.90 0.62
CA GLY A 289 2.05 0.30 0.02
C GLY A 289 0.53 0.40 0.21
N ARG A 290 -0.03 -0.26 1.23
CA ARG A 290 -1.45 -0.15 1.58
C ARG A 290 -1.74 1.24 2.17
N THR A 291 -2.99 1.65 2.05
CA THR A 291 -3.51 2.86 2.71
C THR A 291 -3.30 2.74 4.22
N ALA A 292 -2.75 3.79 4.84
CA ALA A 292 -2.41 3.79 6.26
C ALA A 292 -3.66 3.97 7.14
N SER A 293 -3.68 3.26 8.26
CA SER A 293 -4.79 3.16 9.20
C SER A 293 -4.30 3.01 10.64
N ARG A 294 -5.22 3.00 11.60
CA ARG A 294 -4.87 3.03 13.04
C ARG A 294 -4.03 1.83 13.48
N ARG A 295 -4.13 0.67 12.81
CA ARG A 295 -3.31 -0.52 13.08
C ARG A 295 -1.83 -0.31 12.74
N ASP A 296 -1.53 0.55 11.76
CA ASP A 296 -0.17 0.77 11.26
C ASP A 296 0.72 1.44 12.31
N ASP A 297 0.21 2.49 12.96
CA ASP A 297 0.93 3.17 14.04
C ASP A 297 1.10 2.28 15.28
N LEU A 298 0.14 1.39 15.56
CA LEU A 298 0.20 0.46 16.68
C LEU A 298 1.17 -0.71 16.44
N GLU A 299 1.23 -1.24 15.21
CA GLU A 299 2.26 -2.20 14.79
C GLU A 299 3.66 -1.57 14.82
N SER A 300 3.79 -0.32 14.36
CA SER A 300 5.04 0.43 14.45
C SER A 300 5.45 0.77 15.88
N LEU A 301 4.49 1.03 16.77
CA LEU A 301 4.75 1.16 18.20
C LEU A 301 5.25 -0.17 18.80
N ALA A 302 4.65 -1.31 18.46
CA ALA A 302 5.11 -2.62 18.96
C ALA A 302 6.57 -2.89 18.56
N TYR A 303 6.94 -2.65 17.30
CA TYR A 303 8.34 -2.75 16.85
C TYR A 303 9.27 -1.73 17.53
N THR A 304 8.79 -0.51 17.80
CA THR A 304 9.54 0.53 18.52
C THR A 304 9.84 0.11 19.97
N LEU A 305 8.83 -0.39 20.70
CA LEU A 305 8.97 -0.82 22.09
C LEU A 305 9.91 -2.02 22.23
N ILE A 306 9.77 -3.03 21.36
CA ILE A 306 10.65 -4.20 21.35
C ILE A 306 12.09 -3.80 21.00
N PHE A 307 12.28 -2.85 20.07
CA PHE A 307 13.61 -2.31 19.77
C PHE A 307 14.24 -1.63 21.00
N LEU A 308 13.50 -0.76 21.70
CA LEU A 308 14.02 -0.07 22.90
C LEU A 308 14.44 -1.06 24.00
N GLN A 309 13.69 -2.16 24.17
CA GLN A 309 14.00 -3.18 25.17
C GLN A 309 15.17 -4.11 24.76
N LYS A 310 15.19 -4.60 23.51
CA LYS A 310 16.17 -5.60 23.05
C LYS A 310 17.43 -5.02 22.39
N GLY A 311 17.42 -3.72 22.11
CA GLY A 311 18.46 -3.01 21.36
C GLY A 311 18.49 -3.29 19.85
N GLY A 312 17.67 -4.20 19.34
CA GLY A 312 17.68 -4.58 17.92
C GLY A 312 16.46 -5.38 17.47
N LEU A 313 16.26 -5.42 16.15
CA LEU A 313 15.18 -6.15 15.47
C LEU A 313 15.75 -7.10 14.39
N PRO A 314 15.15 -8.29 14.15
CA PRO A 314 15.69 -9.33 13.26
C PRO A 314 15.81 -8.98 11.76
N TRP A 315 15.43 -7.77 11.36
CA TRP A 315 15.44 -7.25 9.99
C TRP A 315 16.33 -6.00 9.84
N GLN A 316 17.30 -5.82 10.71
CA GLN A 316 18.40 -4.86 10.51
C GLN A 316 19.47 -5.45 9.59
N GLY A 317 20.34 -4.58 9.04
CA GLY A 317 21.46 -4.99 8.16
C GLY A 317 21.16 -5.01 6.65
N TYR A 318 19.90 -5.13 6.21
CA TYR A 318 19.56 -5.08 4.78
C TYR A 318 19.90 -3.71 4.13
N GLN A 319 20.42 -3.72 2.91
CA GLN A 319 20.82 -2.54 2.12
C GLN A 319 20.33 -2.63 0.66
N GLY A 320 20.51 -1.55 -0.12
CA GLY A 320 20.10 -1.47 -1.52
C GLY A 320 18.60 -1.29 -1.75
N ASP A 321 18.19 -1.22 -3.02
CA ASP A 321 16.80 -0.91 -3.42
C ASP A 321 15.78 -1.97 -2.97
N THR A 322 16.22 -3.23 -2.81
CA THR A 322 15.37 -4.34 -2.33
C THR A 322 15.20 -4.38 -0.81
N LYS A 323 15.87 -3.49 -0.06
CA LYS A 323 15.82 -3.41 1.41
C LYS A 323 14.40 -3.42 1.97
N SER A 324 13.48 -2.63 1.41
CA SER A 324 12.09 -2.57 1.90
C SER A 324 11.35 -3.91 1.74
N PHE A 325 11.57 -4.60 0.60
CA PHE A 325 11.01 -5.92 0.32
C PHE A 325 11.54 -6.98 1.29
N LEU A 326 12.86 -7.05 1.48
CA LEU A 326 13.51 -8.03 2.37
C LEU A 326 13.10 -7.82 3.83
N VAL A 327 13.01 -6.56 4.28
CA VAL A 327 12.50 -6.22 5.62
C VAL A 327 11.04 -6.64 5.79
N CYS A 328 10.19 -6.41 4.79
CA CYS A 328 8.79 -6.84 4.82
C CYS A 328 8.65 -8.35 4.90
N GLN A 329 9.37 -9.08 4.03
CA GLN A 329 9.42 -10.55 4.04
C GLN A 329 9.86 -11.07 5.41
N LYS A 330 10.93 -10.50 5.98
CA LYS A 330 11.46 -10.89 7.29
C LYS A 330 10.48 -10.60 8.42
N LYS A 331 9.77 -9.46 8.40
CA LYS A 331 8.68 -9.14 9.35
C LYS A 331 7.55 -10.17 9.28
N MET A 332 7.12 -10.54 8.08
CA MET A 332 6.00 -11.48 7.89
C MET A 332 6.30 -12.93 8.30
N VAL A 333 7.56 -13.37 8.28
CA VAL A 333 7.95 -14.71 8.76
C VAL A 333 8.37 -14.73 10.24
N THR A 334 8.52 -13.58 10.90
CA THR A 334 8.92 -13.51 12.31
C THR A 334 7.67 -13.51 13.20
N SER A 335 7.41 -14.61 13.91
CA SER A 335 6.25 -14.70 14.81
C SER A 335 6.41 -13.82 16.07
N PRO A 336 5.31 -13.48 16.76
CA PRO A 336 5.36 -12.77 18.03
C PRO A 336 6.19 -13.47 19.11
N GLU A 337 6.17 -14.80 19.17
CA GLU A 337 7.04 -15.61 20.05
C GLU A 337 8.52 -15.39 19.73
N MET A 338 8.90 -15.44 18.45
CA MET A 338 10.29 -15.27 18.03
C MET A 338 10.78 -13.83 18.28
N LEU A 339 9.94 -12.84 17.99
CA LEU A 339 10.30 -11.43 18.16
C LEU A 339 10.39 -11.05 19.64
N CYS A 340 9.39 -11.44 20.44
CA CYS A 340 9.29 -11.15 21.88
C CYS A 340 10.00 -12.19 22.76
N CYS A 341 10.86 -13.05 22.20
CA CYS A 341 11.69 -13.96 23.00
C CYS A 341 12.53 -13.15 24.00
N PHE A 342 12.44 -13.54 25.28
CA PHE A 342 12.96 -12.85 26.48
C PHE A 342 12.33 -11.48 26.84
N CYS A 343 11.26 -11.06 26.16
CA CYS A 343 10.43 -9.92 26.60
C CYS A 343 9.33 -10.39 27.57
N PRO A 344 8.87 -9.53 28.50
CA PRO A 344 7.68 -9.80 29.32
C PRO A 344 6.43 -10.08 28.48
N LEU A 345 5.53 -10.92 28.99
CA LEU A 345 4.31 -11.37 28.31
C LEU A 345 3.46 -10.24 27.68
N PRO A 346 3.27 -9.05 28.31
CA PRO A 346 2.53 -7.93 27.72
C PRO A 346 3.03 -7.47 26.35
N PHE A 347 4.34 -7.55 26.08
CA PHE A 347 4.91 -7.18 24.79
C PHE A 347 4.49 -8.15 23.69
N LYS A 348 4.49 -9.46 24.01
CA LYS A 348 3.99 -10.50 23.11
C LYS A 348 2.50 -10.29 22.83
N GLN A 349 1.70 -10.13 23.88
CA GLN A 349 0.24 -9.95 23.76
C GLN A 349 -0.12 -8.70 22.96
N PHE A 350 0.57 -7.58 23.20
CA PHE A 350 0.38 -6.34 22.44
C PHE A 350 0.68 -6.56 20.95
N LEU A 351 1.83 -7.17 20.64
CA LEU A 351 2.21 -7.48 19.26
C LEU A 351 1.22 -8.44 18.57
N GLU A 352 0.80 -9.52 19.24
CA GLU A 352 -0.19 -10.48 18.73
C GLU A 352 -1.52 -9.81 18.36
N ILE A 353 -1.98 -8.86 19.18
CA ILE A 353 -3.22 -8.13 18.93
C ILE A 353 -3.05 -7.21 17.70
N VAL A 354 -2.02 -6.37 17.65
CA VAL A 354 -1.90 -5.33 16.60
C VAL A 354 -1.61 -5.90 15.21
N VAL A 355 -0.83 -6.98 15.09
CA VAL A 355 -0.52 -7.59 13.76
C VAL A 355 -1.71 -8.33 13.15
N ASN A 356 -2.79 -8.55 13.91
CA ASN A 356 -4.02 -9.21 13.45
C ASN A 356 -5.22 -8.26 13.29
N MET A 357 -5.06 -6.95 13.53
CA MET A 357 -6.13 -5.96 13.35
C MET A 357 -6.53 -5.80 11.87
N LYS A 358 -7.82 -5.63 11.61
CA LYS A 358 -8.34 -5.25 10.27
C LYS A 358 -8.10 -3.76 9.98
N PHE A 359 -8.17 -3.38 8.70
CA PHE A 359 -7.90 -2.02 8.23
C PHE A 359 -8.78 -0.95 8.91
N ASP A 360 -10.07 -1.25 9.06
CA ASP A 360 -11.11 -0.39 9.61
C ASP A 360 -11.41 -0.64 11.09
N GLU A 361 -10.71 -1.59 11.73
CA GLU A 361 -10.93 -1.96 13.14
C GLU A 361 -10.67 -0.76 14.07
N GLU A 362 -11.55 -0.56 15.05
CA GLU A 362 -11.35 0.44 16.10
C GLU A 362 -10.53 -0.18 17.25
N PRO A 363 -9.30 0.30 17.51
CA PRO A 363 -8.47 -0.30 18.55
C PRO A 363 -9.02 -0.03 19.95
N ASN A 364 -9.07 -1.05 20.78
CA ASN A 364 -9.43 -0.92 22.19
C ASN A 364 -8.20 -0.45 23.01
N TYR A 365 -7.88 0.85 22.95
CA TYR A 365 -6.72 1.45 23.64
C TYR A 365 -6.70 1.11 25.14
N SER A 366 -7.84 1.11 25.81
CA SER A 366 -7.92 0.74 27.23
C SER A 366 -7.42 -0.68 27.50
N LYS A 367 -7.77 -1.66 26.64
CA LYS A 367 -7.26 -3.04 26.74
C LYS A 367 -5.77 -3.13 26.42
N LEU A 368 -5.28 -2.36 25.45
CA LEU A 368 -3.86 -2.34 25.07
C LEU A 368 -2.98 -1.72 26.16
N ILE A 369 -3.48 -0.66 26.82
CA ILE A 369 -2.85 -0.01 27.97
C ILE A 369 -2.78 -0.97 29.16
N SER A 370 -3.90 -1.63 29.51
CA SER A 370 -3.96 -2.49 30.69
C SER A 370 -3.08 -3.74 30.63
N LEU A 371 -2.54 -4.10 29.46
CA LEU A 371 -1.52 -5.16 29.36
C LEU A 371 -0.28 -4.83 30.21
N PHE A 372 0.08 -3.55 30.32
CA PHE A 372 1.34 -3.11 30.93
C PHE A 372 1.21 -2.78 32.43
N ASP A 373 -0.02 -2.72 32.98
CA ASP A 373 -0.27 -2.34 34.38
C ASP A 373 0.50 -3.20 35.38
N GLY A 374 0.67 -4.51 35.11
CA GLY A 374 1.41 -5.43 35.96
C GLY A 374 2.94 -5.26 35.98
N ILE A 375 3.51 -4.42 35.10
CA ILE A 375 4.95 -4.12 35.05
C ILE A 375 5.26 -2.75 35.67
N ILE A 376 4.30 -1.82 35.62
CA ILE A 376 4.52 -0.41 36.01
C ILE A 376 4.33 -0.26 37.52
N GLY A 377 5.29 0.38 38.20
CA GLY A 377 5.21 0.66 39.63
C GLY A 377 3.90 1.37 40.05
N PRO A 378 3.29 0.99 41.19
CA PRO A 378 1.96 1.48 41.59
C PRO A 378 1.94 2.97 41.97
N ASN A 379 3.09 3.56 42.31
CA ASN A 379 3.22 4.97 42.67
C ASN A 379 3.56 5.84 41.45
N PRO A 380 2.65 6.69 40.94
CA PRO A 380 2.91 7.49 39.74
C PRO A 380 4.07 8.49 39.86
N ALA A 381 4.34 9.01 41.06
CA ALA A 381 5.41 10.00 41.27
C ALA A 381 6.82 9.41 41.05
N LEU A 382 6.99 8.11 41.35
CA LEU A 382 8.27 7.40 41.21
C LEU A 382 8.51 6.89 39.79
N ARG A 383 7.48 6.83 38.92
CA ARG A 383 7.62 6.31 37.55
C ARG A 383 8.68 7.10 36.76
N PRO A 384 9.45 6.43 35.89
CA PRO A 384 10.44 7.11 35.05
C PRO A 384 9.79 8.06 34.03
N ILE A 385 8.62 7.69 33.51
CA ILE A 385 7.82 8.45 32.55
C ILE A 385 6.41 8.68 33.11
N ASN A 386 5.86 9.87 32.89
CA ASN A 386 4.50 10.21 33.28
C ASN A 386 3.51 9.43 32.39
N THR A 387 2.45 8.90 33.02
CA THR A 387 1.40 8.06 32.42
C THR A 387 -0.01 8.63 32.70
N ASP A 388 -0.11 9.92 33.05
CA ASP A 388 -1.36 10.66 33.25
C ASP A 388 -2.31 10.62 32.04
N GLY A 389 -1.81 10.32 30.84
CA GLY A 389 -2.64 10.06 29.66
C GLY A 389 -3.63 8.93 29.90
N ALA A 390 -3.13 7.79 30.37
CA ALA A 390 -3.91 6.57 30.57
C ALA A 390 -5.01 6.72 31.63
N GLN A 391 -4.76 7.49 32.70
CA GLN A 391 -5.78 7.77 33.72
C GLN A 391 -7.01 8.48 33.12
N LYS A 392 -6.83 9.29 32.07
CA LYS A 392 -7.89 10.01 31.36
C LYS A 392 -8.63 9.15 30.34
N VAL A 393 -8.05 8.02 29.92
CA VAL A 393 -8.70 7.00 29.08
C VAL A 393 -9.76 6.26 29.91
N GLY A 394 -9.39 5.78 31.10
CA GLY A 394 -10.28 5.01 31.97
C GLY A 394 -11.48 5.77 32.53
N GLN A 395 -11.37 7.09 32.74
CA GLN A 395 -12.46 7.88 33.34
C GLN A 395 -13.64 8.19 32.40
N LYS A 396 -13.50 8.03 31.08
CA LYS A 396 -14.55 8.40 30.10
C LYS A 396 -15.51 7.28 29.68
N ARG A 397 -15.28 6.05 30.12
CA ARG A 397 -16.24 4.94 30.02
C ARG A 397 -16.29 4.25 31.37
N GLY A 398 -17.35 4.52 32.14
CA GLY A 398 -17.51 3.97 33.49
C GLY A 398 -17.45 2.44 33.49
N ARG A 399 -16.85 1.88 34.55
CA ARG A 399 -16.61 0.45 34.81
C ARG A 399 -17.45 -0.50 33.93
N LEU A 400 -16.92 -0.82 32.75
CA LEU A 400 -17.29 -2.07 32.10
C LEU A 400 -16.63 -3.17 32.93
N ASN A 401 -17.45 -3.97 33.62
CA ASN A 401 -16.96 -5.21 34.19
C ASN A 401 -16.24 -5.96 33.07
N ILE A 402 -14.99 -6.33 33.30
CA ILE A 402 -14.30 -7.33 32.48
C ILE A 402 -15.01 -8.65 32.78
N LYS A 403 -16.15 -8.87 32.10
CA LYS A 403 -16.49 -10.22 31.72
C LYS A 403 -15.37 -10.66 30.81
N GLU A 404 -14.73 -11.75 31.18
CA GLU A 404 -14.01 -12.57 30.23
C GLU A 404 -15.04 -12.96 29.16
N GLU A 405 -15.04 -12.23 28.04
CA GLU A 405 -15.67 -12.72 26.82
C GLU A 405 -14.89 -13.97 26.47
N ASP A 406 -15.52 -15.12 26.71
CA ASP A 406 -15.09 -16.44 26.29
C ASP A 406 -14.80 -16.39 24.78
N ASP A 407 -13.51 -16.23 24.42
CA ASP A 407 -13.01 -16.08 23.05
C ASP A 407 -12.97 -17.48 22.36
N SER A 408 -13.98 -18.30 22.65
CA SER A 408 -14.16 -19.69 22.23
C SER A 408 -14.50 -19.86 20.76
N GLN A 409 -14.71 -18.75 20.04
CA GLN A 409 -14.60 -18.73 18.58
C GLN A 409 -13.19 -18.30 18.18
N PRO A 410 -12.39 -19.16 17.52
CA PRO A 410 -11.06 -18.78 17.06
C PRO A 410 -11.19 -17.67 16.01
N ARG A 411 -10.91 -16.42 16.42
CA ARG A 411 -10.76 -15.28 15.50
C ARG A 411 -9.72 -15.68 14.46
N LYS A 412 -10.13 -15.74 13.17
CA LYS A 412 -9.23 -16.08 12.06
C LYS A 412 -8.04 -15.12 12.09
N LYS A 413 -6.88 -15.63 12.49
CA LYS A 413 -5.66 -14.85 12.66
C LYS A 413 -5.23 -14.35 11.28
N VAL A 414 -5.23 -13.03 11.07
CA VAL A 414 -5.03 -12.40 9.76
C VAL A 414 -3.64 -12.67 9.18
N ARG A 415 -2.63 -12.87 10.05
CA ARG A 415 -1.23 -13.13 9.63
C ARG A 415 -0.61 -14.43 10.16
N LEU A 416 -1.27 -15.17 11.05
CA LEU A 416 -0.67 -16.34 11.71
C LEU A 416 -1.18 -17.65 11.10
N GLY A 417 -0.29 -18.33 10.37
CA GLY A 417 -0.40 -19.71 9.94
C GLY A 417 0.89 -20.12 9.21
N VAL A 418 1.14 -21.41 9.07
CA VAL A 418 2.36 -21.88 8.38
C VAL A 418 2.23 -21.55 6.89
N PRO A 419 3.18 -20.82 6.27
CA PRO A 419 3.09 -20.51 4.85
C PRO A 419 3.19 -21.79 4.01
N ALA A 420 2.22 -22.01 3.14
CA ALA A 420 2.15 -23.17 2.26
C ALA A 420 2.01 -22.74 0.81
N THR A 421 2.66 -23.44 -0.11
CA THR A 421 2.38 -23.30 -1.54
C THR A 421 1.14 -24.12 -1.90
N GLN A 422 0.20 -23.46 -2.58
CA GLN A 422 -1.12 -23.98 -2.91
C GLN A 422 -1.55 -23.48 -4.30
N TRP A 423 -2.41 -24.25 -4.95
CA TRP A 423 -3.19 -23.78 -6.09
C TRP A 423 -4.20 -22.75 -5.62
N ILE A 424 -4.17 -21.57 -6.23
CA ILE A 424 -5.18 -20.52 -6.10
C ILE A 424 -6.04 -20.61 -7.36
N SER A 425 -7.28 -21.04 -7.18
CA SER A 425 -8.25 -21.24 -8.26
C SER A 425 -9.41 -20.26 -8.13
N VAL A 426 -9.76 -19.61 -9.24
CA VAL A 426 -10.82 -18.59 -9.31
C VAL A 426 -11.91 -19.07 -10.26
N TYR A 427 -13.14 -19.15 -9.76
CA TYR A 427 -14.31 -19.61 -10.51
C TYR A 427 -15.26 -18.45 -10.74
N ASN A 428 -15.79 -18.33 -11.96
CA ASN A 428 -16.81 -17.35 -12.30
C ASN A 428 -18.09 -18.06 -12.72
N ALA A 429 -19.25 -17.51 -12.38
CA ALA A 429 -20.52 -17.95 -12.95
C ALA A 429 -20.57 -17.65 -14.45
N ARG A 430 -21.08 -18.60 -15.23
CA ARG A 430 -21.32 -18.46 -16.67
C ARG A 430 -22.56 -19.22 -17.07
N LEU A 431 -23.09 -18.91 -18.27
CA LEU A 431 -24.04 -19.79 -18.94
C LEU A 431 -23.42 -21.19 -19.12
N PRO A 432 -24.23 -22.28 -19.08
CA PRO A 432 -23.73 -23.65 -19.22
C PRO A 432 -22.85 -23.82 -20.46
N MET A 433 -21.61 -24.24 -20.27
CA MET A 433 -20.63 -24.46 -21.33
C MET A 433 -19.78 -25.72 -21.09
N LYS A 434 -19.20 -26.27 -22.18
CA LYS A 434 -18.20 -27.34 -22.10
C LYS A 434 -16.86 -26.72 -21.67
N GLN A 435 -16.31 -27.19 -20.56
CA GLN A 435 -14.95 -26.88 -20.08
C GLN A 435 -14.18 -28.19 -19.88
N ARG A 436 -12.89 -28.19 -20.20
CA ARG A 436 -11.95 -29.30 -19.96
C ARG A 436 -10.72 -28.76 -19.26
N TYR A 437 -10.15 -29.55 -18.36
CA TYR A 437 -8.85 -29.28 -17.76
C TYR A 437 -7.90 -30.46 -17.96
N HIS A 438 -6.62 -30.14 -18.10
CA HIS A 438 -5.51 -31.07 -17.97
C HIS A 438 -4.51 -30.49 -16.98
N TYR A 439 -3.86 -31.33 -16.17
CA TYR A 439 -2.88 -30.93 -15.17
C TYR A 439 -1.80 -32.01 -15.04
N ASN A 440 -0.68 -31.67 -14.42
CA ASN A 440 0.53 -32.52 -14.40
C ASN A 440 1.01 -32.90 -15.82
N VAL A 441 0.80 -32.02 -16.81
CA VAL A 441 1.15 -32.26 -18.20
C VAL A 441 2.63 -31.93 -18.42
N ALA A 442 3.41 -32.90 -18.89
CA ALA A 442 4.78 -32.68 -19.35
C ALA A 442 4.81 -32.14 -20.78
N ASP A 443 5.87 -31.41 -21.13
CA ASP A 443 6.11 -30.78 -22.44
C ASP A 443 5.76 -31.68 -23.64
N THR A 444 6.22 -32.94 -23.60
CA THR A 444 6.02 -33.94 -24.67
C THR A 444 4.57 -34.33 -24.92
N ARG A 445 3.66 -34.09 -23.96
CA ARG A 445 2.22 -34.39 -24.08
C ARG A 445 1.37 -33.16 -24.35
N LEU A 446 1.96 -31.96 -24.31
CA LEU A 446 1.22 -30.71 -24.40
C LEU A 446 0.43 -30.59 -25.71
N ALA A 447 1.07 -30.87 -26.84
CA ALA A 447 0.44 -30.81 -28.17
C ALA A 447 -0.77 -31.76 -28.29
N GLN A 448 -0.61 -33.02 -27.87
CA GLN A 448 -1.68 -34.03 -27.89
C GLN A 448 -2.94 -33.58 -27.13
N HIS A 449 -2.76 -32.93 -25.97
CA HIS A 449 -3.87 -32.41 -25.19
C HIS A 449 -4.56 -31.21 -25.85
N ILE A 450 -3.77 -30.29 -26.42
CA ILE A 450 -4.29 -29.08 -27.09
C ILE A 450 -5.03 -29.44 -28.38
N GLU A 451 -4.42 -30.25 -29.25
CA GLU A 451 -5.01 -30.70 -30.53
C GLU A 451 -6.34 -31.43 -30.30
N ARG A 452 -6.38 -32.36 -29.32
CA ARG A 452 -7.62 -33.05 -28.95
C ARG A 452 -8.68 -32.10 -28.38
N GLY A 453 -8.27 -31.06 -27.65
CA GLY A 453 -9.19 -30.02 -27.17
C GLY A 453 -9.78 -29.19 -28.32
N ILE A 454 -8.94 -28.77 -29.28
CA ILE A 454 -9.36 -28.01 -30.47
C ILE A 454 -10.32 -28.82 -31.33
N ALA A 455 -10.02 -30.10 -31.59
CA ALA A 455 -10.92 -31.02 -32.30
C ALA A 455 -12.28 -31.21 -31.60
N ASP A 456 -12.31 -31.05 -30.27
CA ASP A 456 -13.49 -31.10 -29.41
C ASP A 456 -14.27 -29.76 -29.33
N GLY A 457 -13.85 -28.73 -30.08
CA GLY A 457 -14.43 -27.38 -30.05
C GLY A 457 -14.04 -26.54 -28.84
N LEU A 458 -12.93 -26.85 -28.19
CA LEU A 458 -12.44 -26.15 -26.99
C LEU A 458 -11.15 -25.38 -27.29
N LEU A 459 -11.07 -24.15 -26.80
CA LEU A 459 -9.91 -23.27 -26.95
C LEU A 459 -9.32 -22.94 -25.57
N ILE A 460 -8.00 -22.80 -25.48
CA ILE A 460 -7.29 -22.56 -24.22
C ILE A 460 -7.70 -21.19 -23.67
N SER A 461 -8.25 -21.17 -22.46
CA SER A 461 -8.66 -19.95 -21.74
C SER A 461 -7.66 -19.55 -20.65
N CYS A 462 -7.04 -20.53 -19.98
CA CYS A 462 -6.04 -20.30 -18.96
C CYS A 462 -4.94 -21.39 -19.02
N VAL A 463 -3.70 -20.95 -18.85
CA VAL A 463 -2.50 -21.78 -18.67
C VAL A 463 -1.89 -21.44 -17.33
N SER A 464 -1.47 -22.46 -16.59
CA SER A 464 -0.69 -22.31 -15.36
C SER A 464 0.32 -23.46 -15.28
N SER A 465 1.14 -23.44 -14.24
CA SER A 465 2.22 -24.39 -13.99
C SER A 465 2.35 -24.65 -12.49
N CYS A 466 2.85 -25.83 -12.15
CA CYS A 466 3.41 -26.15 -10.85
C CYS A 466 4.74 -26.85 -11.10
N SER A 467 5.82 -26.25 -10.60
CA SER A 467 7.18 -26.61 -10.98
C SER A 467 7.40 -26.61 -12.50
N ASN A 468 7.64 -27.77 -13.10
CA ASN A 468 7.87 -27.94 -14.54
C ASN A 468 6.73 -28.72 -15.24
N LEU A 469 5.53 -28.73 -14.63
CA LEU A 469 4.35 -29.38 -15.19
C LEU A 469 3.23 -28.38 -15.43
N TRP A 470 2.58 -28.50 -16.58
CA TRP A 470 1.55 -27.57 -17.04
C TRP A 470 0.15 -27.97 -16.55
N ALA A 471 -0.67 -26.94 -16.32
CA ALA A 471 -2.10 -27.00 -16.21
C ALA A 471 -2.73 -26.19 -17.36
N LEU A 472 -3.65 -26.80 -18.09
CA LEU A 472 -4.34 -26.26 -19.25
C LEU A 472 -5.84 -26.27 -19.00
N ILE A 473 -6.49 -25.12 -19.08
CA ILE A 473 -7.96 -24.97 -19.03
C ILE A 473 -8.44 -24.58 -20.43
N MET A 474 -9.43 -25.30 -20.94
CA MET A 474 -9.95 -25.14 -22.30
C MET A 474 -11.48 -25.06 -22.29
N ASP A 475 -12.03 -24.01 -22.90
CA ASP A 475 -13.45 -23.66 -22.85
C ASP A 475 -14.06 -23.58 -24.25
N ALA A 476 -15.34 -23.92 -24.37
CA ALA A 476 -16.14 -23.57 -25.54
C ALA A 476 -16.54 -22.07 -25.54
N GLY A 477 -16.65 -21.45 -24.35
CA GLY A 477 -17.11 -20.08 -24.17
C GLY A 477 -16.02 -19.00 -24.17
N THR A 478 -14.95 -19.16 -24.95
CA THR A 478 -13.87 -18.15 -25.04
C THR A 478 -14.20 -16.97 -25.95
N GLY A 479 -15.00 -17.20 -27.00
CA GLY A 479 -15.23 -16.23 -28.08
C GLY A 479 -14.05 -16.07 -29.05
N PHE A 480 -12.97 -16.86 -28.91
CA PHE A 480 -11.84 -16.83 -29.83
C PHE A 480 -12.16 -17.58 -31.13
N THR A 481 -11.59 -17.14 -32.25
CA THR A 481 -11.84 -17.72 -33.59
C THR A 481 -10.67 -18.55 -34.15
N SER A 482 -9.46 -18.36 -33.61
CA SER A 482 -8.28 -19.15 -33.91
C SER A 482 -7.27 -19.00 -32.77
N GLN A 483 -6.42 -20.02 -32.55
CA GLN A 483 -5.34 -19.97 -31.57
C GLN A 483 -4.03 -20.51 -32.15
N VAL A 484 -2.93 -19.91 -31.70
CA VAL A 484 -1.56 -20.41 -31.85
C VAL A 484 -0.90 -20.44 -30.48
N TYR A 485 0.02 -21.37 -30.27
CA TYR A 485 0.77 -21.47 -29.03
C TYR A 485 2.24 -21.78 -29.28
N LYS A 486 3.09 -21.41 -28.32
CA LYS A 486 4.50 -21.74 -28.31
C LYS A 486 4.94 -22.13 -26.92
N LEU A 487 5.41 -23.36 -26.79
CA LEU A 487 6.32 -23.76 -25.72
C LEU A 487 7.74 -23.26 -26.08
N SER A 488 8.38 -22.57 -25.16
CA SER A 488 9.72 -21.99 -25.33
C SER A 488 10.57 -22.22 -24.09
N PRO A 489 11.85 -22.58 -24.20
CA PRO A 489 12.77 -22.65 -23.05
C PRO A 489 13.05 -21.25 -22.44
N PHE A 490 12.67 -20.18 -23.13
CA PHE A 490 12.80 -18.80 -22.64
C PHE A 490 11.44 -18.25 -22.20
N PHE A 491 11.41 -17.56 -21.08
CA PHE A 491 10.21 -16.91 -20.55
C PHE A 491 9.80 -15.72 -21.44
N LEU A 492 8.65 -15.86 -22.13
CA LEU A 492 8.10 -14.94 -23.12
C LEU A 492 9.06 -14.65 -24.30
N ASN A 493 9.22 -15.64 -25.18
CA ASN A 493 10.01 -15.51 -26.42
C ASN A 493 9.54 -14.32 -27.28
N LYS A 494 10.43 -13.33 -27.44
CA LYS A 494 10.10 -12.04 -28.05
C LYS A 494 9.86 -12.14 -29.55
N GLU A 495 10.70 -12.90 -30.25
CA GLU A 495 10.71 -13.00 -31.70
C GLU A 495 9.39 -13.63 -32.20
N TRP A 496 8.98 -14.73 -31.59
CA TRP A 496 7.72 -15.40 -31.93
C TRP A 496 6.48 -14.56 -31.57
N ILE A 497 6.48 -13.86 -30.42
CA ILE A 497 5.38 -12.97 -30.04
C ILE A 497 5.21 -11.84 -31.07
N MET A 498 6.31 -11.24 -31.52
CA MET A 498 6.28 -10.18 -32.54
C MET A 498 5.73 -10.72 -33.88
N GLU A 499 6.23 -11.86 -34.34
CA GLU A 499 5.75 -12.54 -35.56
C GLU A 499 4.23 -12.85 -35.51
N GLN A 500 3.70 -13.21 -34.33
CA GLN A 500 2.27 -13.47 -34.17
C GLN A 500 1.43 -12.20 -34.05
N TRP A 501 1.95 -11.11 -33.46
CA TRP A 501 1.29 -9.80 -33.47
C TRP A 501 1.12 -9.27 -34.90
N ASP A 502 2.13 -9.40 -35.76
CA ASP A 502 2.04 -9.02 -37.19
C ASP A 502 0.95 -9.82 -37.93
N LYS A 503 0.68 -11.04 -37.47
CA LYS A 503 -0.39 -11.92 -37.98
C LYS A 503 -1.77 -11.64 -37.34
N ASN A 504 -1.89 -10.58 -36.53
CA ASN A 504 -3.08 -10.19 -35.77
C ASN A 504 -3.55 -11.24 -34.73
N TYR A 505 -2.65 -12.03 -34.16
CA TYR A 505 -2.92 -12.79 -32.93
C TYR A 505 -2.51 -11.94 -31.72
N TYR A 506 -3.29 -11.99 -30.63
CA TYR A 506 -2.96 -11.31 -29.37
C TYR A 506 -2.77 -12.32 -28.25
N ILE A 507 -1.82 -12.09 -27.33
CA ILE A 507 -1.61 -12.96 -26.16
C ILE A 507 -2.88 -12.96 -25.30
N THR A 508 -3.43 -14.15 -25.08
CA THR A 508 -4.64 -14.38 -24.27
C THR A 508 -4.34 -15.15 -23.00
N SER A 509 -3.33 -16.02 -22.99
CA SER A 509 -2.85 -16.68 -21.78
C SER A 509 -1.34 -16.90 -21.84
N ILE A 510 -0.68 -16.78 -20.69
CA ILE A 510 0.72 -17.16 -20.48
C ILE A 510 0.83 -18.04 -19.24
N GLY A 511 1.78 -18.97 -19.26
CA GLY A 511 2.27 -19.68 -18.07
C GLY A 511 3.79 -19.80 -18.15
N GLY A 512 4.46 -19.92 -17.00
CA GLY A 512 5.91 -20.09 -16.94
C GLY A 512 6.32 -21.10 -15.88
N ALA A 513 7.30 -21.94 -16.19
CA ALA A 513 7.78 -23.00 -15.31
C ALA A 513 9.00 -22.54 -14.49
N ASP A 514 9.30 -23.26 -13.41
CA ASP A 514 10.46 -22.97 -12.55
C ASP A 514 11.80 -23.04 -13.32
N ASN A 515 11.91 -23.92 -14.31
CA ASN A 515 13.08 -24.02 -15.20
C ASN A 515 13.26 -22.81 -16.14
N GLY A 516 12.39 -21.80 -16.08
CA GLY A 516 12.47 -20.59 -16.88
C GLY A 516 11.79 -20.68 -18.25
N SER A 517 11.21 -21.83 -18.61
CA SER A 517 10.42 -22.00 -19.84
C SER A 517 9.05 -21.31 -19.73
N SER A 518 8.40 -21.08 -20.87
CA SER A 518 7.03 -20.55 -20.94
C SER A 518 6.19 -21.23 -22.00
N LEU A 519 4.89 -21.30 -21.73
CA LEU A 519 3.86 -21.57 -22.71
C LEU A 519 3.07 -20.27 -22.94
N VAL A 520 3.17 -19.74 -24.15
CA VAL A 520 2.43 -18.54 -24.60
C VAL A 520 1.32 -18.98 -25.53
N VAL A 521 0.10 -18.51 -25.29
CA VAL A 521 -1.07 -18.73 -26.16
C VAL A 521 -1.55 -17.39 -26.68
N MET A 522 -1.71 -17.29 -28.01
CA MET A 522 -2.18 -16.10 -28.70
C MET A 522 -3.40 -16.44 -29.56
N SER A 523 -4.42 -15.58 -29.55
CA SER A 523 -5.72 -15.84 -30.16
C SER A 523 -6.18 -14.74 -31.12
N LYS A 524 -7.05 -15.11 -32.06
CA LYS A 524 -7.90 -14.21 -32.86
C LYS A 524 -9.33 -14.20 -32.31
N GLY A 525 -10.13 -13.21 -32.71
CA GLY A 525 -11.47 -12.98 -32.16
C GLY A 525 -11.48 -12.21 -30.84
N THR A 526 -10.31 -11.79 -30.35
CA THR A 526 -10.23 -10.89 -29.18
C THR A 526 -10.72 -9.48 -29.55
N GLN A 527 -11.29 -8.77 -28.57
CA GLN A 527 -11.60 -7.34 -28.69
C GLN A 527 -10.36 -6.42 -28.61
N TYR A 528 -9.16 -6.97 -28.39
CA TYR A 528 -7.94 -6.18 -28.19
C TYR A 528 -7.49 -5.48 -29.48
N THR A 529 -6.97 -4.26 -29.35
CA THR A 529 -6.50 -3.44 -30.48
C THR A 529 -5.00 -3.14 -30.47
N GLN A 530 -4.39 -3.14 -29.28
CA GLN A 530 -2.95 -2.96 -29.08
C GLN A 530 -2.55 -3.73 -27.83
N GLN A 531 -1.34 -4.27 -27.79
CA GLN A 531 -0.83 -5.03 -26.64
C GLN A 531 0.62 -4.66 -26.33
N SER A 532 1.02 -4.81 -25.07
CA SER A 532 2.38 -4.60 -24.59
C SER A 532 2.62 -5.56 -23.43
N TYR A 533 3.80 -6.15 -23.34
CA TYR A 533 4.18 -6.99 -22.19
C TYR A 533 5.49 -6.53 -21.56
N LYS A 534 5.72 -6.94 -20.32
CA LYS A 534 6.97 -6.73 -19.60
C LYS A 534 7.36 -7.97 -18.81
N VAL A 535 8.64 -8.32 -18.88
CA VAL A 535 9.31 -9.26 -17.96
C VAL A 535 10.12 -8.45 -16.94
N SER A 536 10.12 -8.86 -15.66
CA SER A 536 10.91 -8.19 -14.60
C SER A 536 11.14 -9.09 -13.39
N GLU A 537 12.29 -8.92 -12.70
CA GLU A 537 12.61 -9.63 -11.44
C GLU A 537 11.79 -9.16 -10.23
N SER A 538 11.03 -8.07 -10.36
CA SER A 538 10.13 -7.56 -9.33
C SER A 538 8.77 -7.20 -9.94
N PHE A 539 7.71 -7.19 -9.12
CA PHE A 539 6.37 -6.91 -9.62
C PHE A 539 6.31 -5.51 -10.26
N PRO A 540 6.03 -5.36 -11.57
CA PRO A 540 6.35 -4.15 -12.33
C PRO A 540 5.31 -3.03 -12.18
N PHE A 541 4.85 -2.75 -10.97
CA PHE A 541 3.72 -1.82 -10.70
C PHE A 541 3.91 -0.42 -11.29
N LYS A 542 5.11 0.17 -11.23
CA LYS A 542 5.40 1.48 -11.85
C LYS A 542 5.11 1.49 -13.37
N TRP A 543 5.36 0.37 -14.06
CA TRP A 543 5.06 0.21 -15.49
C TRP A 543 3.56 -0.04 -15.72
N ILE A 544 2.93 -0.87 -14.88
CA ILE A 544 1.47 -1.10 -14.92
C ILE A 544 0.71 0.23 -14.74
N ASN A 545 1.04 1.02 -13.72
CA ASN A 545 0.43 2.32 -13.44
C ASN A 545 0.72 3.39 -14.52
N LYS A 546 1.85 3.29 -15.24
CA LYS A 546 2.06 4.07 -16.47
C LYS A 546 1.10 3.61 -17.57
N LYS A 547 0.96 2.30 -17.77
CA LYS A 547 0.14 1.69 -18.82
C LYS A 547 -1.38 1.86 -18.61
N TRP A 548 -1.87 1.84 -17.38
CA TRP A 548 -3.26 2.20 -17.05
C TRP A 548 -3.60 3.63 -17.51
N ARG A 549 -2.72 4.61 -17.25
CA ARG A 549 -2.86 5.99 -17.75
C ARG A 549 -2.77 6.11 -19.28
N GLU A 550 -2.13 5.16 -19.94
CA GLU A 550 -2.12 5.03 -21.41
C GLU A 550 -3.34 4.24 -21.95
N GLY A 551 -4.29 3.85 -21.11
CA GLY A 551 -5.52 3.12 -21.48
C GLY A 551 -5.34 1.62 -21.75
N PHE A 552 -4.19 1.04 -21.37
CA PHE A 552 -3.96 -0.40 -21.38
C PHE A 552 -4.38 -0.99 -20.04
N TYR A 553 -4.90 -2.22 -20.05
CA TYR A 553 -5.29 -2.96 -18.85
C TYR A 553 -4.59 -4.31 -18.83
N VAL A 554 -4.26 -4.85 -17.66
CA VAL A 554 -3.68 -6.19 -17.53
C VAL A 554 -4.70 -7.23 -17.99
N THR A 555 -4.29 -8.09 -18.92
CA THR A 555 -5.13 -9.15 -19.51
C THR A 555 -4.58 -10.54 -19.29
N SER A 556 -3.29 -10.67 -18.96
CA SER A 556 -2.70 -11.95 -18.55
C SER A 556 -1.44 -11.71 -17.71
N MET A 557 -1.18 -12.59 -16.76
CA MET A 557 0.04 -12.58 -15.94
C MET A 557 0.51 -14.01 -15.71
N ALA A 558 1.83 -14.20 -15.63
CA ALA A 558 2.45 -15.42 -15.16
C ALA A 558 3.79 -15.11 -14.50
N THR A 559 4.41 -16.14 -13.93
CA THR A 559 5.74 -16.10 -13.34
C THR A 559 6.58 -17.25 -13.90
N ALA A 560 7.91 -17.13 -13.80
CA ALA A 560 8.86 -18.23 -14.02
C ALA A 560 10.04 -18.05 -13.06
N GLY A 561 10.03 -18.81 -11.96
CA GLY A 561 10.89 -18.56 -10.80
C GLY A 561 10.55 -17.22 -10.13
N SER A 562 11.54 -16.33 -10.00
CA SER A 562 11.39 -14.95 -9.50
C SER A 562 10.73 -13.99 -10.49
N ARG A 563 10.78 -14.30 -11.79
CA ARG A 563 10.43 -13.35 -12.85
C ARG A 563 8.94 -13.24 -13.04
N TRP A 564 8.45 -12.01 -13.08
CA TRP A 564 7.08 -11.65 -13.44
C TRP A 564 6.96 -11.38 -14.93
N GLY A 565 5.95 -11.95 -15.57
CA GLY A 565 5.52 -11.63 -16.93
C GLY A 565 4.12 -11.03 -16.88
N VAL A 566 3.97 -9.78 -17.30
CA VAL A 566 2.70 -9.05 -17.29
C VAL A 566 2.35 -8.60 -18.71
N VAL A 567 1.16 -8.96 -19.17
CA VAL A 567 0.61 -8.58 -20.49
C VAL A 567 -0.53 -7.60 -20.30
N MET A 568 -0.47 -6.46 -21.00
CA MET A 568 -1.50 -5.43 -20.95
C MET A 568 -2.02 -5.10 -22.36
N SER A 569 -3.33 -4.95 -22.49
CA SER A 569 -4.02 -4.74 -23.78
C SER A 569 -4.96 -3.54 -23.74
N ARG A 570 -5.08 -2.83 -24.87
CA ARG A 570 -6.12 -1.81 -25.10
C ARG A 570 -7.42 -2.46 -25.55
N ASN A 571 -8.54 -1.78 -25.27
CA ASN A 571 -9.90 -2.27 -25.52
C ASN A 571 -10.22 -3.63 -24.84
N ALA A 572 -9.65 -3.86 -23.65
CA ALA A 572 -9.82 -5.12 -22.91
C ALA A 572 -11.20 -5.33 -22.27
N GLY A 573 -12.14 -4.38 -22.43
CA GLY A 573 -13.48 -4.46 -21.83
C GLY A 573 -13.58 -3.97 -20.38
N PHE A 574 -12.49 -3.48 -19.78
CA PHE A 574 -12.44 -2.97 -18.41
C PHE A 574 -12.60 -1.44 -18.34
N SER A 575 -13.24 -0.95 -17.28
CA SER A 575 -13.41 0.47 -16.96
C SER A 575 -12.38 0.94 -15.92
N ASP A 576 -12.00 0.07 -14.99
CA ASP A 576 -10.98 0.33 -13.98
C ASP A 576 -10.26 -0.96 -13.55
N GLN A 577 -9.06 -0.84 -12.98
CA GLN A 577 -8.22 -1.93 -12.49
C GLN A 577 -7.39 -1.57 -11.26
N VAL A 578 -7.29 -2.53 -10.33
CA VAL A 578 -6.49 -2.45 -9.11
C VAL A 578 -5.67 -3.72 -8.92
N VAL A 579 -4.69 -3.69 -8.01
CA VAL A 579 -3.86 -4.84 -7.63
C VAL A 579 -3.97 -5.12 -6.15
N GLU A 580 -4.03 -6.41 -5.79
CA GLU A 580 -3.67 -6.88 -4.46
C GLU A 580 -2.37 -7.68 -4.57
N LEU A 581 -1.30 -7.18 -3.96
CA LEU A 581 0.03 -7.80 -3.91
C LEU A 581 0.39 -8.09 -2.45
N ASP A 582 0.72 -9.33 -2.12
CA ASP A 582 1.03 -9.73 -0.75
C ASP A 582 2.01 -10.92 -0.77
N PHE A 583 2.73 -11.17 0.34
CA PHE A 583 3.56 -12.37 0.49
C PHE A 583 2.72 -13.63 0.76
N LEU A 584 1.43 -13.43 1.04
CA LEU A 584 0.43 -14.43 1.34
C LEU A 584 -0.79 -14.23 0.41
N TYR A 585 -1.89 -14.92 0.68
CA TYR A 585 -3.13 -14.72 -0.08
C TYR A 585 -3.93 -13.51 0.47
N PRO A 586 -4.16 -12.43 -0.31
CA PRO A 586 -4.67 -11.15 0.21
C PRO A 586 -6.19 -11.11 0.39
N SER A 587 -6.72 -12.00 1.24
CA SER A 587 -8.17 -12.17 1.45
C SER A 587 -8.91 -10.90 1.91
N GLU A 588 -8.35 -10.09 2.82
CA GLU A 588 -8.97 -8.81 3.25
C GLU A 588 -9.16 -7.86 2.05
N GLY A 589 -8.14 -7.71 1.21
CA GLY A 589 -8.19 -6.86 0.03
C GLY A 589 -9.23 -7.36 -0.97
N ILE A 590 -9.17 -8.64 -1.34
CA ILE A 590 -10.08 -9.26 -2.31
C ILE A 590 -11.55 -9.05 -1.94
N HIS A 591 -11.94 -9.32 -0.68
CA HIS A 591 -13.32 -9.12 -0.24
C HIS A 591 -13.76 -7.65 -0.33
N ARG A 592 -12.95 -6.71 0.17
CA ARG A 592 -13.26 -5.26 0.06
C ARG A 592 -13.38 -4.80 -1.39
N ARG A 593 -12.58 -5.35 -2.31
CA ARG A 593 -12.67 -5.04 -3.75
C ARG A 593 -13.92 -5.68 -4.39
N TRP A 594 -14.33 -6.89 -3.97
CA TRP A 594 -15.58 -7.52 -4.42
C TRP A 594 -16.82 -6.72 -4.01
N ASP A 595 -16.86 -6.20 -2.78
CA ASP A 595 -17.93 -5.33 -2.28
C ASP A 595 -18.06 -4.03 -3.10
N ASN A 596 -16.96 -3.59 -3.71
CA ASN A 596 -16.89 -2.42 -4.60
C ASN A 596 -16.99 -2.77 -6.10
N GLY A 597 -17.52 -3.95 -6.45
CA GLY A 597 -17.83 -4.35 -7.83
C GLY A 597 -16.63 -4.78 -8.68
N TYR A 598 -15.41 -4.82 -8.14
CA TYR A 598 -14.27 -5.42 -8.83
C TYR A 598 -14.38 -6.95 -8.83
N ARG A 599 -13.79 -7.63 -9.82
CA ARG A 599 -13.60 -9.09 -9.84
C ARG A 599 -12.18 -9.42 -10.27
N ILE A 600 -11.61 -10.52 -9.76
CA ILE A 600 -10.28 -11.01 -10.14
C ILE A 600 -10.30 -11.36 -11.64
N THR A 601 -9.34 -10.82 -12.39
CA THR A 601 -9.20 -11.00 -13.85
C THR A 601 -7.81 -11.42 -14.32
N ALA A 602 -6.82 -11.43 -13.42
CA ALA A 602 -5.53 -12.08 -13.64
C ALA A 602 -4.91 -12.43 -12.28
N THR A 603 -4.16 -13.53 -12.22
CA THR A 603 -3.48 -13.98 -11.00
C THR A 603 -2.15 -14.61 -11.37
N ALA A 604 -1.09 -14.31 -10.62
CA ALA A 604 0.23 -14.91 -10.77
C ALA A 604 0.96 -14.86 -9.41
N ALA A 605 1.89 -15.78 -9.17
CA ALA A 605 2.61 -15.82 -7.91
C ALA A 605 4.03 -16.34 -8.07
N THR A 606 4.96 -15.76 -7.33
CA THR A 606 6.30 -16.33 -7.12
C THR A 606 6.31 -17.17 -5.84
N TRP A 607 7.47 -17.73 -5.50
CA TRP A 607 7.74 -18.34 -4.21
C TRP A 607 7.58 -17.40 -3.01
N ASP A 608 7.59 -16.08 -3.24
CA ASP A 608 7.52 -15.08 -2.19
C ASP A 608 6.25 -14.25 -2.18
N GLN A 609 5.62 -13.99 -3.34
CA GLN A 609 4.46 -13.09 -3.43
C GLN A 609 3.38 -13.61 -4.37
N SER A 610 2.12 -13.39 -3.99
CA SER A 610 0.94 -13.55 -4.84
C SER A 610 0.46 -12.17 -5.30
N ALA A 611 0.19 -12.02 -6.61
CA ALA A 611 -0.37 -10.82 -7.21
C ALA A 611 -1.69 -11.14 -7.92
N LEU A 612 -2.76 -10.45 -7.53
CA LEU A 612 -4.07 -10.52 -8.18
C LEU A 612 -4.41 -9.16 -8.76
N ILE A 613 -4.81 -9.13 -10.03
CA ILE A 613 -5.44 -7.95 -10.64
C ILE A 613 -6.95 -8.14 -10.56
N LEU A 614 -7.63 -7.12 -10.08
CA LEU A 614 -9.08 -7.06 -10.05
C LEU A 614 -9.55 -5.89 -10.93
N SER A 615 -10.61 -6.13 -11.71
CA SER A 615 -11.14 -5.17 -12.69
C SER A 615 -12.63 -4.94 -12.48
N ILE A 616 -13.10 -3.75 -12.87
CA ILE A 616 -14.51 -3.49 -13.16
C ILE A 616 -14.73 -3.65 -14.67
N MET A 617 -15.78 -4.38 -15.07
CA MET A 617 -16.12 -4.59 -16.48
C MET A 617 -17.00 -3.44 -17.01
N ARG A 618 -16.77 -3.00 -18.25
CA ARG A 618 -17.60 -1.95 -18.91
C ARG A 618 -19.02 -2.41 -19.24
N ARG A 619 -19.21 -3.72 -19.35
CA ARG A 619 -20.51 -4.37 -19.50
C ARG A 619 -20.61 -5.35 -18.34
N GLN A 620 -21.58 -5.14 -17.45
CA GLN A 620 -21.81 -6.08 -16.35
C GLN A 620 -22.25 -7.43 -16.93
N PRO A 621 -21.69 -8.55 -16.46
CA PRO A 621 -22.21 -9.88 -16.79
C PRO A 621 -23.58 -10.08 -16.15
N VAL A 622 -24.36 -11.02 -16.67
CA VAL A 622 -25.71 -11.34 -16.17
C VAL A 622 -25.67 -11.93 -14.74
N ASP A 623 -24.56 -12.58 -14.41
CA ASP A 623 -24.24 -13.05 -13.06
C ASP A 623 -22.81 -12.60 -12.73
N GLU A 624 -22.64 -11.93 -11.58
CA GLU A 624 -21.34 -11.44 -11.11
C GLU A 624 -20.67 -12.36 -10.08
N THR A 625 -21.23 -13.55 -9.82
CA THR A 625 -20.70 -14.48 -8.80
C THR A 625 -19.29 -14.95 -9.17
N GLN A 626 -18.36 -14.73 -8.24
CA GLN A 626 -16.99 -15.21 -8.30
C GLN A 626 -16.61 -15.87 -6.97
N GLU A 627 -15.94 -17.01 -7.04
CA GLU A 627 -15.44 -17.74 -5.88
C GLU A 627 -13.94 -18.04 -6.02
N THR A 628 -13.25 -18.17 -4.89
CA THR A 628 -11.82 -18.50 -4.81
C THR A 628 -11.59 -19.70 -3.90
N VAL A 629 -10.91 -20.73 -4.40
CA VAL A 629 -10.57 -21.92 -3.63
C VAL A 629 -9.06 -22.11 -3.62
N ARG A 630 -8.51 -22.47 -2.45
CA ARG A 630 -7.08 -22.68 -2.21
C ARG A 630 -6.85 -24.14 -1.80
N THR A 631 -5.98 -24.86 -2.50
CA THR A 631 -5.73 -26.30 -2.26
C THR A 631 -4.27 -26.67 -2.44
N SER A 632 -3.74 -27.56 -1.60
CA SER A 632 -2.37 -28.09 -1.74
C SER A 632 -2.18 -28.90 -3.03
N GLN A 633 -3.18 -29.68 -3.43
CA GLN A 633 -3.22 -30.41 -4.70
C GLN A 633 -4.04 -29.65 -5.75
N PHE A 634 -3.92 -30.04 -7.03
CA PHE A 634 -4.73 -29.47 -8.09
C PHE A 634 -6.24 -29.69 -7.80
N PRO A 635 -7.12 -28.68 -7.95
CA PRO A 635 -8.48 -28.67 -7.38
C PRO A 635 -9.51 -29.51 -8.16
N SER A 636 -9.15 -30.71 -8.63
CA SER A 636 -9.96 -31.57 -9.50
C SER A 636 -11.36 -31.91 -8.94
N MET A 637 -11.46 -32.17 -7.64
CA MET A 637 -12.75 -32.43 -6.97
C MET A 637 -13.62 -31.16 -6.90
N HIS A 638 -13.04 -30.02 -6.52
CA HIS A 638 -13.75 -28.75 -6.48
C HIS A 638 -14.24 -28.33 -7.87
N ILE A 639 -13.43 -28.49 -8.93
CA ILE A 639 -13.85 -28.17 -10.31
C ILE A 639 -15.16 -28.89 -10.68
N LYS A 640 -15.28 -30.19 -10.37
CA LYS A 640 -16.51 -30.96 -10.63
C LYS A 640 -17.71 -30.47 -9.81
N GLU A 641 -17.49 -30.12 -8.54
CA GLU A 641 -18.53 -29.55 -7.68
C GLU A 641 -18.98 -28.17 -8.19
N LYS A 642 -18.05 -27.32 -8.64
CA LYS A 642 -18.36 -25.98 -9.19
C LYS A 642 -19.09 -26.04 -10.53
N TRP A 643 -18.74 -26.98 -11.42
CA TRP A 643 -19.49 -27.18 -12.66
C TRP A 643 -20.98 -27.50 -12.44
N SER A 644 -21.33 -28.26 -11.39
CA SER A 644 -22.74 -28.53 -11.06
C SER A 644 -23.54 -27.29 -10.62
N LYS A 645 -22.84 -26.19 -10.31
CA LYS A 645 -23.37 -24.88 -9.91
C LYS A 645 -23.19 -23.81 -10.99
N ASN A 646 -22.84 -24.19 -12.23
CA ASN A 646 -22.46 -23.30 -13.34
C ASN A 646 -21.29 -22.35 -13.04
N LEU A 647 -20.44 -22.73 -12.07
CA LEU A 647 -19.21 -22.03 -11.72
C LEU A 647 -18.03 -22.69 -12.48
N TYR A 648 -17.39 -21.93 -13.36
CA TYR A 648 -16.33 -22.42 -14.25
C TYR A 648 -14.99 -21.83 -13.86
N LEU A 649 -13.92 -22.63 -13.93
CA LEU A 649 -12.57 -22.19 -13.60
C LEU A 649 -12.13 -21.14 -14.62
N ALA A 650 -11.87 -19.92 -14.17
CA ALA A 650 -11.54 -18.77 -15.00
C ALA A 650 -10.04 -18.42 -14.92
N TYR A 651 -9.45 -18.50 -13.73
CA TYR A 651 -8.03 -18.19 -13.50
C TYR A 651 -7.42 -19.18 -12.50
N LEU A 652 -6.13 -19.46 -12.68
CA LEU A 652 -5.39 -20.42 -11.89
C LEU A 652 -3.92 -19.99 -11.76
N CYS A 653 -3.36 -20.01 -10.56
CA CYS A 653 -1.92 -19.97 -10.35
C CYS A 653 -1.51 -20.90 -9.19
N TYR A 654 -0.23 -21.26 -9.11
CA TYR A 654 0.34 -21.94 -7.96
C TYR A 654 1.25 -20.96 -7.20
N GLY A 655 1.07 -20.80 -5.89
CA GLY A 655 1.71 -19.70 -5.15
C GLY A 655 1.63 -19.83 -3.63
N ARG A 656 2.32 -18.93 -2.92
CA ARG A 656 2.38 -18.92 -1.46
C ARG A 656 1.10 -18.37 -0.82
N THR A 657 0.61 -19.08 0.19
CA THR A 657 -0.66 -18.83 0.89
C THR A 657 -0.51 -19.14 2.40
N VAL A 658 -1.56 -18.85 3.19
CA VAL A 658 -1.70 -19.33 4.58
C VAL A 658 -2.71 -20.47 4.63
N CYS A 659 -2.36 -21.57 5.31
CA CYS A 659 -3.30 -22.62 5.70
C CYS A 659 -4.26 -22.13 6.80
#